data_AF-L0B1M0-F1
#
_entry.id   AF-L0B1M0-F1
#
_cell.length_a   1.000
_cell.length_b   1.000
_cell.length_c   1.000
_cell.angle_alpha   90.00
_cell.angle_beta   90.00
_cell.angle_gamma   90.00
#
_symmetry.space_group_name_H-M   'P 1'
#
loop_
_entity.id
_entity.type
_entity.pdbx_description
1 polymer ?
#
loop_
_entity_poly.entity_id
_entity_poly.type
_entity_poly.pdbx_seq_one_letter_code
_entity_poly.pdbx_strand_id
1 'polypeptide(L)'
;MDQNLYDEFGNYIGPGLDEDFEGGLDSDLSDAASDVEVKTGPETPVTRITRDDIVTYDDSAAEDEVYKDAEVFIQEEDTQTINVPIVQAEETHIDRVSTIHRLDSDITAKNFDILEESLPKNRFTFQFMTSLMNQPEFIRNICIAGTLHHGKTTLVDRLIEYSRFMEADKFTRKAPEFTRYTDSRLDEQARALTIKSTPISLVFQNDLYEDVDVCSDQNYAENDNPKHKSYLFNIFDTPGHVNFMDEFVHALSVSDGCVVVVDVLMGLESTTENILRLCIHDNIPFILVINCIDRLVLELKLPPSDAYHKIRHTIYEANDYIASTCKLLNKQPVVLSPLSNNVAFASTMFGIFFTLKSFAKLYSSSNIDSFAKKLWGNMFYNPFNRKFVKHEVVESGEEEVTLKRSFVAFILEPIYKLISHVASDERSELQDVLSEFGISLKADDYKMSTKRILRKVCAALFSDASAFVEIIVSNIPSPLKFAHARVSTLYTGDVNTTLYEDMINCDPNGQLMVFVSKNYYRLNGSSFDLFGRVISGTIKKGDPIKILGESYTLDDDEDVLTRKVESLWISEARYRVQVSSVPAGNWVLISGIDLCSHKTCTITDVDDSIAEIFSIKRYLNITDPVFKVSCEPLNPSELPKMVEGLRKIEKSYPSSKLRVEESGEHIILGTGELYLDCILHDLRRLYGDLEIKVSDPVVRFTETIMETSAVKCFSETANGKNKLYMIAEPLETGIASSIDEGLIDPSWTQSQLSSHFSKVYNWDVLASRSIWAFGPDGNGPNILLNDTLPSDVDKVKLDGIKHSIIQGFSWACREGPLIEEPIRNVKFKLLGADIADEMSMRTPGQLIPTARRVTYASFLLATPRLMEPIVFSEIHCPADCVSSIYTLLARRRGHVLRDMPKPGTPFYTVHAYLPAIDSFGFETDLRIYTSGQAFCLTMFDHWNIVPGDPLDKSIVLKPLEPAPVPHLAREFLLKTRKRKGLTEDVSLNAFFDDPMLSDLVENLEEFH
;
A
#
# COMPACT_ATOMS: atom_id res chain seq x y z
N MET A 1 -8.44 2.75 -50.74
CA MET A 1 -7.05 2.23 -50.69
C MET A 1 -7.17 0.72 -50.62
N ASP A 2 -6.62 0.01 -51.60
CA ASP A 2 -6.70 -1.46 -51.63
C ASP A 2 -5.88 -2.05 -50.47
N GLN A 3 -6.55 -2.81 -49.59
CA GLN A 3 -5.97 -3.39 -48.38
C GLN A 3 -4.88 -4.46 -48.63
N ASN A 4 -4.64 -4.82 -49.91
CA ASN A 4 -3.69 -5.87 -50.28
C ASN A 4 -2.28 -5.35 -50.62
N LEU A 5 -2.04 -4.04 -50.50
CA LEU A 5 -0.75 -3.41 -50.80
C LEU A 5 0.03 -2.97 -49.55
N TYR A 6 -0.45 -3.32 -48.36
CA TYR A 6 0.17 -2.98 -47.08
C TYR A 6 0.27 -4.23 -46.20
N ASP A 7 1.35 -4.36 -45.44
CA ASP A 7 1.56 -5.48 -44.51
C ASP A 7 0.80 -5.29 -43.19
N GLU A 8 0.87 -6.29 -42.31
CA GLU A 8 0.19 -6.34 -41.02
C GLU A 8 0.67 -5.26 -40.01
N PHE A 9 1.71 -4.50 -40.36
CA PHE A 9 2.25 -3.37 -39.59
C PHE A 9 2.01 -2.02 -40.27
N GLY A 10 1.31 -1.99 -41.40
CA GLY A 10 0.97 -0.77 -42.14
C GLY A 10 2.06 -0.29 -43.09
N ASN A 11 3.07 -1.11 -43.39
CA ASN A 11 4.10 -0.77 -44.36
C ASN A 11 3.63 -1.09 -45.77
N TYR A 12 3.87 -0.19 -46.73
CA TYR A 12 3.50 -0.42 -48.13
C TYR A 12 4.41 -1.49 -48.75
N ILE A 13 3.80 -2.55 -49.30
CA ILE A 13 4.46 -3.68 -49.98
C ILE A 13 4.13 -3.72 -51.49
N GLY A 14 3.53 -2.67 -52.04
CA GLY A 14 3.31 -2.55 -53.48
C GLY A 14 4.61 -2.35 -54.27
N PRO A 15 4.58 -2.56 -55.61
CA PRO A 15 5.76 -2.36 -56.45
C PRO A 15 6.31 -0.94 -56.30
N GLY A 16 7.63 -0.82 -56.26
CA GLY A 16 8.35 0.42 -55.99
C GLY A 16 7.81 1.59 -56.81
N LEU A 17 7.49 2.68 -56.11
CA LEU A 17 7.09 3.92 -56.75
C LEU A 17 8.35 4.54 -57.37
N ASP A 18 8.43 4.51 -58.69
CA ASP A 18 9.40 5.30 -59.45
C ASP A 18 9.13 6.79 -59.14
N GLU A 19 10.03 7.40 -58.38
CA GLU A 19 10.10 8.85 -58.18
C GLU A 19 10.55 9.48 -59.50
N ASP A 20 9.59 9.88 -60.33
CA ASP A 20 9.81 10.86 -61.40
C ASP A 20 8.44 11.26 -61.98
N PHE A 21 7.80 12.30 -61.44
CA PHE A 21 6.81 13.10 -62.17
C PHE A 21 6.49 14.41 -61.42
N GLU A 22 7.43 15.35 -61.41
CA GLU A 22 7.05 16.77 -61.36
C GLU A 22 6.68 17.24 -62.76
N GLY A 23 5.40 17.57 -62.95
CA GLY A 23 4.83 17.99 -64.23
C GLY A 23 3.70 19.01 -64.07
N GLY A 24 4.05 20.24 -63.70
CA GLY A 24 3.72 21.45 -64.47
C GLY A 24 2.43 22.26 -64.22
N LEU A 25 2.60 23.60 -64.38
CA LEU A 25 1.67 24.75 -64.62
C LEU A 25 1.43 25.65 -63.39
N ASP A 26 1.69 26.96 -63.37
CA ASP A 26 1.79 28.06 -64.38
C ASP A 26 2.91 29.07 -63.97
N SER A 27 3.57 29.89 -64.81
CA SER A 27 3.05 30.89 -65.76
C SER A 27 4.22 31.61 -66.52
N ASP A 28 4.07 31.77 -67.85
CA ASP A 28 4.30 32.98 -68.69
C ASP A 28 5.51 33.92 -68.40
N LEU A 29 6.42 34.31 -69.33
CA LEU A 29 6.25 34.92 -70.66
C LEU A 29 7.61 35.19 -71.36
N SER A 30 7.64 35.13 -72.70
CA SER A 30 8.49 35.86 -73.71
C SER A 30 10.03 35.74 -73.64
N ASP A 31 10.84 35.53 -74.69
CA ASP A 31 10.80 35.99 -76.08
C ASP A 31 11.79 35.17 -76.98
N ALA A 32 11.47 35.13 -78.28
CA ALA A 32 12.29 35.01 -79.51
C ALA A 32 13.85 35.05 -79.41
N ALA A 33 14.70 34.44 -80.26
CA ALA A 33 14.60 33.73 -81.54
C ALA A 33 15.97 33.11 -81.92
N SER A 34 15.94 32.08 -82.81
CA SER A 34 16.85 31.68 -83.92
C SER A 34 18.18 32.44 -84.13
N ASP A 35 19.30 31.94 -84.65
CA ASP A 35 19.76 30.82 -85.50
C ASP A 35 21.31 30.79 -85.27
N VAL A 36 22.08 29.76 -85.62
CA VAL A 36 22.74 29.61 -86.93
C VAL A 36 23.60 28.36 -86.91
N GLU A 37 23.52 27.63 -88.01
CA GLU A 37 24.22 26.42 -88.36
C GLU A 37 25.56 26.73 -89.12
N VAL A 38 26.50 25.79 -89.11
CA VAL A 38 27.50 25.46 -90.19
C VAL A 38 29.00 25.85 -90.04
N LYS A 39 29.79 24.77 -89.85
CA LYS A 39 31.11 24.34 -90.40
C LYS A 39 32.40 25.16 -90.15
N THR A 40 33.45 24.47 -89.74
CA THR A 40 34.56 23.96 -90.60
C THR A 40 35.74 23.48 -89.74
N GLY A 41 36.45 22.41 -90.13
CA GLY A 41 37.79 22.15 -89.59
C GLY A 41 38.26 20.69 -89.61
N PRO A 42 39.37 20.35 -90.29
CA PRO A 42 39.92 19.00 -90.34
C PRO A 42 40.89 18.69 -89.19
N GLU A 43 40.84 17.43 -88.77
CA GLU A 43 41.86 16.58 -88.12
C GLU A 43 43.07 17.23 -87.45
N THR A 44 43.20 17.04 -86.12
CA THR A 44 44.47 16.80 -85.41
C THR A 44 44.19 16.05 -84.09
N PRO A 45 45.17 15.36 -83.49
CA PRO A 45 45.11 13.94 -83.21
C PRO A 45 44.28 13.57 -81.98
N VAL A 46 43.53 12.48 -82.12
CA VAL A 46 42.83 11.79 -81.04
C VAL A 46 43.86 11.29 -80.01
N THR A 47 43.94 11.97 -78.86
CA THR A 47 44.33 11.30 -77.62
C THR A 47 43.24 10.28 -77.30
N ARG A 48 43.61 9.00 -77.23
CA ARG A 48 42.70 7.95 -76.78
C ARG A 48 42.27 8.27 -75.35
N ILE A 49 41.04 8.75 -75.20
CA ILE A 49 40.31 8.73 -73.93
C ILE A 49 40.15 7.25 -73.59
N THR A 50 40.86 6.78 -72.56
CA THR A 50 40.64 5.46 -72.00
C THR A 50 39.37 5.47 -71.15
N ARG A 51 38.78 4.31 -70.85
CA ARG A 51 37.55 4.23 -70.01
C ARG A 51 37.72 4.93 -68.66
N ASP A 52 38.96 5.09 -68.20
CA ASP A 52 39.33 5.73 -66.94
C ASP A 52 39.34 7.28 -67.02
N ASP A 53 39.19 7.87 -68.21
CA ASP A 53 39.17 9.33 -68.43
C ASP A 53 37.73 9.89 -68.56
N ILE A 54 36.70 9.06 -68.36
CA ILE A 54 35.29 9.45 -68.41
C ILE A 54 34.85 9.87 -67.01
N VAL A 55 34.75 11.18 -66.76
CA VAL A 55 34.10 11.71 -65.56
C VAL A 55 32.59 11.59 -65.76
N THR A 56 31.96 10.66 -65.06
CA THR A 56 30.50 10.55 -64.98
C THR A 56 29.94 11.74 -64.19
N TYR A 57 28.73 12.22 -64.54
CA TYR A 57 28.10 13.39 -63.90
C TYR A 57 27.85 13.24 -62.38
N ASP A 58 28.09 12.04 -61.83
CA ASP A 58 27.93 11.71 -60.41
C ASP A 58 29.20 11.89 -59.56
N ASP A 59 30.36 12.19 -60.15
CA ASP A 59 31.55 12.56 -59.37
C ASP A 59 31.50 14.05 -58.99
N SER A 60 30.56 14.40 -58.11
CA SER A 60 30.63 15.65 -57.35
C SER A 60 31.94 15.64 -56.56
N ALA A 61 32.80 16.61 -56.87
CA ALA A 61 34.13 16.86 -56.31
C ALA A 61 34.33 16.29 -54.90
N ALA A 62 35.32 15.40 -54.73
CA ALA A 62 35.88 15.14 -53.41
C ALA A 62 36.34 16.48 -52.83
N GLU A 63 35.76 16.89 -51.69
CA GLU A 63 36.14 18.11 -51.00
C GLU A 63 37.63 18.02 -50.63
N ASP A 64 38.47 18.72 -51.41
CA ASP A 64 39.87 18.90 -51.06
C ASP A 64 39.94 19.54 -49.67
N GLU A 65 40.75 18.98 -48.75
CA GLU A 65 41.06 19.56 -47.45
C GLU A 65 41.73 20.94 -47.63
N VAL A 66 40.92 22.00 -47.77
CA VAL A 66 41.38 23.40 -47.87
C VAL A 66 42.11 23.83 -46.59
N TYR A 67 41.83 23.17 -45.46
CA TYR A 67 42.38 23.51 -44.14
C TYR A 67 42.99 22.27 -43.46
N LYS A 68 44.27 21.99 -43.75
CA LYS A 68 45.00 20.81 -43.24
C LYS A 68 45.21 20.74 -41.71
N ASP A 69 45.00 21.85 -41.00
CA ASP A 69 45.18 21.96 -39.55
C ASP A 69 43.90 22.41 -38.82
N ALA A 70 42.73 22.39 -39.47
CA ALA A 70 41.46 22.80 -38.87
C ALA A 70 40.39 21.71 -38.98
N GLU A 71 39.69 21.43 -37.88
CA GLU A 71 38.50 20.58 -37.90
C GLU A 71 37.35 21.33 -38.59
N VAL A 72 36.92 20.82 -39.74
CA VAL A 72 35.78 21.36 -40.49
C VAL A 72 34.51 20.66 -40.01
N PHE A 73 33.62 21.41 -39.36
CA PHE A 73 32.30 20.93 -38.95
C PHE A 73 31.23 21.42 -39.93
N ILE A 74 30.57 20.48 -40.60
CA ILE A 74 29.37 20.75 -41.40
C ILE A 74 28.17 20.35 -40.54
N GLN A 75 27.41 21.34 -40.06
CA GLN A 75 26.15 21.14 -39.33
C GLN A 75 25.01 21.67 -40.18
N GLU A 76 24.26 20.76 -40.81
CA GLU A 76 23.09 21.09 -41.64
C GLU A 76 21.81 21.22 -40.81
N GLU A 77 21.74 20.51 -39.67
CA GLU A 77 20.60 20.50 -38.75
C GLU A 77 21.02 20.95 -37.34
N ASP A 78 20.10 21.61 -36.64
CA ASP A 78 20.31 22.05 -35.28
C ASP A 78 20.42 20.85 -34.31
N THR A 79 21.36 20.92 -33.38
CA THR A 79 21.54 19.86 -32.36
C THR A 79 20.46 19.83 -31.28
N GLN A 80 19.55 20.81 -31.27
CA GLN A 80 18.45 20.92 -30.30
C GLN A 80 17.19 21.47 -30.96
N THR A 81 16.02 21.03 -30.49
CA THR A 81 14.74 21.52 -31.00
C THR A 81 14.41 22.92 -30.47
N ILE A 82 13.55 23.65 -31.17
CA ILE A 82 13.10 25.00 -30.79
C ILE A 82 12.44 25.07 -29.40
N ASN A 83 11.93 23.95 -28.89
CA ASN A 83 11.30 23.85 -27.58
C ASN A 83 12.31 23.89 -26.42
N VAL A 84 13.59 23.59 -26.69
CA VAL A 84 14.65 23.67 -25.70
C VAL A 84 15.23 25.09 -25.69
N PRO A 85 15.08 25.85 -24.58
CA PRO A 85 15.56 27.22 -24.54
C PRO A 85 17.10 27.26 -24.58
N ILE A 86 17.66 28.17 -25.39
CA ILE A 86 19.11 28.39 -25.50
C ILE A 86 19.73 28.80 -24.16
N VAL A 87 19.01 29.63 -23.40
CA VAL A 87 19.35 29.97 -22.02
C VAL A 87 18.26 29.37 -21.15
N GLN A 88 18.60 28.34 -20.37
CA GLN A 88 17.68 27.82 -19.37
C GLN A 88 17.30 28.96 -18.43
N ALA A 89 16.00 29.25 -18.34
CA ALA A 89 15.52 30.19 -17.35
C ALA A 89 15.89 29.63 -15.98
N GLU A 90 16.57 30.42 -15.15
CA GLU A 90 16.57 30.11 -13.73
C GLU A 90 15.11 30.21 -13.29
N GLU A 91 14.51 29.07 -12.93
CA GLU A 91 13.21 28.97 -12.25
C GLU A 91 13.33 29.61 -10.85
N THR A 92 13.59 30.92 -10.82
CA THR A 92 13.71 31.75 -9.62
C THR A 92 12.37 31.98 -8.96
N HIS A 93 11.29 31.83 -9.73
CA HIS A 93 9.93 31.89 -9.24
C HIS A 93 9.44 30.50 -8.86
N ILE A 94 9.74 30.12 -7.62
CA ILE A 94 8.92 29.17 -6.87
C ILE A 94 7.58 29.88 -6.65
N ASP A 95 6.69 29.85 -7.65
CA ASP A 95 5.32 30.28 -7.45
C ASP A 95 4.70 29.30 -6.45
N ARG A 96 4.61 29.75 -5.21
CA ARG A 96 4.09 28.96 -4.09
C ARG A 96 2.60 28.79 -4.32
N VAL A 97 2.25 27.63 -4.87
CA VAL A 97 0.84 27.33 -5.09
C VAL A 97 0.20 27.03 -3.74
N SER A 98 -0.52 28.01 -3.20
CA SER A 98 -1.26 27.86 -1.94
C SER A 98 -2.46 26.91 -2.06
N THR A 99 -2.95 26.68 -3.28
CA THR A 99 -4.05 25.76 -3.62
C THR A 99 -4.01 25.43 -5.12
N ILE A 100 -4.04 24.14 -5.48
CA ILE A 100 -4.17 23.69 -6.88
C ILE A 100 -5.63 23.30 -7.14
N HIS A 101 -6.16 23.73 -8.28
CA HIS A 101 -7.51 23.34 -8.73
C HIS A 101 -7.48 22.30 -9.86
N ARG A 102 -6.39 22.19 -10.64
CA ARG A 102 -6.20 21.21 -11.73
C ARG A 102 -4.74 20.77 -11.86
N LEU A 103 -4.50 19.47 -12.00
CA LEU A 103 -3.15 18.87 -12.09
C LEU A 103 -2.34 19.36 -13.30
N ASP A 104 -2.99 19.60 -14.44
CA ASP A 104 -2.28 19.79 -15.73
C ASP A 104 -1.90 21.24 -16.07
N SER A 105 -2.45 22.26 -15.39
CA SER A 105 -2.25 23.67 -15.75
C SER A 105 -1.29 24.46 -14.84
N ASP A 106 -1.04 23.99 -13.62
CA ASP A 106 -0.51 24.84 -12.53
C ASP A 106 0.85 24.39 -11.97
N ILE A 107 1.47 23.31 -12.49
CA ILE A 107 2.75 22.77 -12.00
C ILE A 107 3.87 23.11 -12.99
N THR A 108 4.24 24.39 -13.10
CA THR A 108 5.50 24.83 -13.73
C THR A 108 6.65 24.95 -12.71
N ALA A 109 6.38 24.72 -11.42
CA ALA A 109 7.38 24.77 -10.36
C ALA A 109 7.79 23.34 -9.96
N LYS A 110 9.09 23.05 -9.89
CA LYS A 110 9.66 21.78 -9.40
C LYS A 110 9.34 21.42 -7.94
N ASN A 111 8.46 22.17 -7.27
CA ASN A 111 8.08 21.90 -5.90
C ASN A 111 6.76 21.10 -5.85
N PHE A 112 6.88 19.82 -5.49
CA PHE A 112 5.75 18.89 -5.40
C PHE A 112 5.05 18.89 -4.04
N ASP A 113 5.56 19.66 -3.07
CA ASP A 113 5.04 19.73 -1.70
C ASP A 113 4.70 21.16 -1.25
N ILE A 114 3.66 21.27 -0.43
CA ILE A 114 3.31 22.47 0.32
C ILE A 114 4.11 22.50 1.62
N LEU A 115 5.10 23.40 1.70
CA LEU A 115 5.94 23.57 2.88
C LEU A 115 5.71 24.90 3.61
N GLU A 116 6.04 24.92 4.89
CA GLU A 116 6.13 26.15 5.69
C GLU A 116 7.54 26.75 5.64
N GLU A 117 7.64 28.06 5.43
CA GLU A 117 8.93 28.78 5.37
C GLU A 117 9.60 28.94 6.74
N SER A 118 8.79 29.07 7.78
CA SER A 118 9.24 29.32 9.14
C SER A 118 8.48 28.42 10.10
N LEU A 119 9.15 28.05 11.19
CA LEU A 119 8.53 27.24 12.24
C LEU A 119 7.26 27.91 12.77
N PRO A 120 6.14 27.18 12.84
CA PRO A 120 4.88 27.74 13.30
C PRO A 120 4.92 28.05 14.79
N LYS A 121 4.06 28.97 15.23
CA LYS A 121 3.96 29.35 16.63
C LYS A 121 3.17 28.30 17.42
N ASN A 122 3.88 27.28 17.91
CA ASN A 122 3.34 26.21 18.74
C ASN A 122 3.15 26.66 20.21
N ARG A 123 2.22 26.01 20.91
CA ARG A 123 1.99 26.17 22.38
C ARG A 123 3.08 25.50 23.22
N PHE A 124 3.95 24.72 22.59
CA PHE A 124 5.13 24.09 23.18
C PHE A 124 6.40 24.57 22.47
N THR A 125 7.56 24.39 23.10
CA THR A 125 8.86 24.64 22.48
C THR A 125 9.50 23.33 22.02
N PHE A 126 10.25 23.35 20.92
CA PHE A 126 10.95 22.15 20.45
C PHE A 126 12.01 21.65 21.43
N GLN A 127 12.56 22.54 22.27
CA GLN A 127 13.43 22.13 23.38
C GLN A 127 12.68 21.27 24.39
N PHE A 128 11.44 21.64 24.74
CA PHE A 128 10.60 20.85 25.64
C PHE A 128 10.21 19.50 25.02
N MET A 129 9.88 19.49 23.73
CA MET A 129 9.64 18.26 22.98
C MET A 129 10.86 17.32 23.04
N THR A 130 12.06 17.84 22.79
CA THR A 130 13.30 17.06 22.84
C THR A 130 13.58 16.51 24.25
N SER A 131 13.24 17.27 25.30
CA SER A 131 13.34 16.76 26.68
C SER A 131 12.36 15.61 26.95
N LEU A 132 11.13 15.67 26.41
CA LEU A 132 10.15 14.58 26.52
C LEU A 132 10.58 13.32 25.74
N MET A 133 11.29 13.49 24.62
CA MET A 133 11.82 12.35 23.85
C MET A 133 12.76 11.47 24.70
N ASN A 134 13.46 12.02 25.68
CA ASN A 134 14.34 11.25 26.58
C ASN A 134 13.57 10.42 27.63
N GLN A 135 12.25 10.59 27.74
CA GLN A 135 11.41 9.89 28.72
C GLN A 135 10.34 9.05 28.00
N PRO A 136 10.65 7.79 27.64
CA PRO A 136 9.76 6.97 26.81
C PRO A 136 8.38 6.71 27.45
N GLU A 137 8.24 6.85 28.77
CA GLU A 137 6.95 6.75 29.47
C GLU A 137 5.92 7.80 29.05
N PHE A 138 6.37 9.00 28.66
CA PHE A 138 5.52 10.12 28.26
C PHE A 138 5.31 10.20 26.73
N ILE A 139 5.78 9.20 26.00
CA ILE A 139 5.63 9.11 24.55
C ILE A 139 4.45 8.21 24.21
N ARG A 140 3.69 8.56 23.17
CA ARG A 140 2.69 7.70 22.53
C ARG A 140 2.91 7.70 21.03
N ASN A 141 3.24 6.54 20.48
CA ASN A 141 3.37 6.34 19.05
C ASN A 141 2.05 5.75 18.55
N ILE A 142 1.33 6.46 17.70
CA ILE A 142 0.00 6.05 17.22
C ILE A 142 -0.14 6.26 15.72
N CYS A 143 -0.98 5.45 15.09
CA CYS A 143 -1.47 5.71 13.74
C CYS A 143 -2.97 5.97 13.76
N ILE A 144 -3.45 6.89 12.92
CA ILE A 144 -4.86 7.18 12.72
C ILE A 144 -5.27 6.51 11.39
N ALA A 145 -6.22 5.59 11.45
CA ALA A 145 -6.62 4.74 10.33
C ALA A 145 -8.14 4.62 10.22
N GLY A 146 -8.65 4.18 9.07
CA GLY A 146 -10.07 4.11 8.75
C GLY A 146 -10.31 4.31 7.26
N THR A 147 -11.51 4.00 6.77
CA THR A 147 -11.80 4.07 5.32
C THR A 147 -11.71 5.49 4.74
N LEU A 148 -11.71 5.57 3.41
CA LEU A 148 -11.70 6.80 2.62
C LEU A 148 -12.76 7.78 3.14
N HIS A 149 -12.36 9.04 3.31
CA HIS A 149 -13.21 10.14 3.76
C HIS A 149 -13.94 9.99 5.12
N HIS A 150 -13.55 9.04 5.98
CA HIS A 150 -14.02 8.98 7.39
C HIS A 150 -13.50 10.14 8.28
N GLY A 151 -12.71 11.07 7.73
CA GLY A 151 -12.24 12.27 8.41
C GLY A 151 -10.96 12.11 9.24
N LYS A 152 -10.07 11.18 8.88
CA LYS A 152 -8.74 11.00 9.49
C LYS A 152 -7.88 12.27 9.45
N THR A 153 -7.61 12.78 8.26
CA THR A 153 -6.82 14.01 8.05
C THR A 153 -7.45 15.22 8.71
N THR A 154 -8.79 15.31 8.72
CA THR A 154 -9.49 16.38 9.47
C THR A 154 -9.38 16.23 10.99
N LEU A 155 -9.24 15.00 11.52
CA LEU A 155 -8.92 14.77 12.93
C LEU A 155 -7.52 15.30 13.24
N VAL A 156 -6.55 15.00 12.37
CA VAL A 156 -5.17 15.50 12.53
C VAL A 156 -5.12 17.02 12.44
N ASP A 157 -5.84 17.64 11.51
CA ASP A 157 -6.01 19.10 11.45
C ASP A 157 -6.50 19.65 12.79
N ARG A 158 -7.47 18.99 13.43
CA ARG A 158 -7.98 19.40 14.74
C ARG A 158 -6.92 19.27 15.84
N LEU A 159 -6.12 18.21 15.81
CA LEU A 159 -5.00 18.03 16.74
C LEU A 159 -3.92 19.12 16.58
N ILE A 160 -3.64 19.52 15.34
CA ILE A 160 -2.72 20.63 15.03
C ILE A 160 -3.29 21.97 15.52
N GLU A 161 -4.60 22.18 15.43
CA GLU A 161 -5.23 23.37 16.00
C GLU A 161 -5.10 23.45 17.51
N TYR A 162 -5.12 22.30 18.22
CA TYR A 162 -4.86 22.26 19.66
C TYR A 162 -3.42 22.60 20.02
N SER A 163 -2.45 22.23 19.17
CA SER A 163 -1.03 22.45 19.45
C SER A 163 -0.56 23.86 19.08
N ARG A 164 -1.28 24.60 18.22
CA ARG A 164 -0.89 25.93 17.73
C ARG A 164 -1.64 27.08 18.43
N PHE A 165 -1.00 28.25 18.47
CA PHE A 165 -1.75 29.48 18.75
C PHE A 165 -2.64 29.81 17.54
N MET A 166 -3.88 30.24 17.78
CA MET A 166 -4.75 30.65 16.67
C MET A 166 -4.18 31.89 15.99
N GLU A 167 -3.80 31.75 14.73
CA GLU A 167 -3.50 32.89 13.87
C GLU A 167 -4.81 33.60 13.52
N ALA A 168 -4.80 34.93 13.57
CA ALA A 168 -5.99 35.76 13.31
C ALA A 168 -6.59 35.54 11.90
N ASP A 169 -5.78 35.05 10.97
CA ASP A 169 -6.13 34.93 9.55
C ASP A 169 -6.85 33.63 9.16
N LYS A 170 -6.91 32.60 10.02
CA LYS A 170 -7.55 31.30 9.70
C LYS A 170 -9.06 31.38 9.45
N PHE A 171 -9.73 32.42 9.94
CA PHE A 171 -11.17 32.65 9.74
C PHE A 171 -11.48 33.73 8.69
N THR A 172 -10.47 34.23 7.98
CA THR A 172 -10.67 35.22 6.91
C THR A 172 -11.43 34.59 5.73
N ARG A 173 -12.18 35.41 4.98
CA ARG A 173 -12.94 34.94 3.80
C ARG A 173 -12.10 34.23 2.75
N LYS A 174 -10.77 34.47 2.73
CA LYS A 174 -9.82 33.88 1.77
C LYS A 174 -9.18 32.57 2.22
N ALA A 175 -9.28 32.20 3.51
CA ALA A 175 -8.73 30.93 3.99
C ALA A 175 -9.50 29.73 3.38
N PRO A 176 -8.81 28.64 2.99
CA PRO A 176 -9.45 27.44 2.50
C PRO A 176 -10.40 26.86 3.56
N GLU A 177 -11.49 26.23 3.12
CA GLU A 177 -12.51 25.68 4.02
C GLU A 177 -11.93 24.56 4.91
N PHE A 178 -11.00 23.78 4.36
CA PHE A 178 -10.23 22.73 5.05
C PHE A 178 -8.76 22.80 4.66
N THR A 179 -7.88 22.68 5.65
CA THR A 179 -6.42 22.80 5.46
C THR A 179 -5.81 21.53 4.92
N ARG A 180 -6.27 20.35 5.38
CA ARG A 180 -5.69 19.04 5.11
C ARG A 180 -4.17 19.10 5.23
N TYR A 181 -3.71 19.36 6.45
CA TYR A 181 -2.36 19.80 6.71
C TYR A 181 -1.32 18.75 6.32
N THR A 182 -1.61 17.48 6.60
CA THR A 182 -0.76 16.32 6.34
C THR A 182 -0.74 15.86 4.89
N ASP A 183 -1.74 16.25 4.09
CA ASP A 183 -1.73 16.08 2.63
C ASP A 183 -0.80 17.15 2.04
N SER A 184 0.51 17.02 2.26
CA SER A 184 1.47 18.04 1.81
C SER A 184 1.68 18.01 0.31
N ARG A 185 1.44 16.86 -0.35
CA ARG A 185 1.71 16.71 -1.77
C ARG A 185 0.65 17.40 -2.62
N LEU A 186 1.06 17.95 -3.74
CA LEU A 186 0.17 18.65 -4.66
C LEU A 186 -0.90 17.73 -5.29
N ASP A 187 -0.54 16.48 -5.60
CA ASP A 187 -1.45 15.46 -6.13
C ASP A 187 -2.48 15.01 -5.09
N GLU A 188 -2.09 14.85 -3.81
CA GLU A 188 -3.02 14.59 -2.70
C GLU A 188 -4.06 15.69 -2.56
N GLN A 189 -3.63 16.95 -2.62
CA GLN A 189 -4.53 18.10 -2.53
C GLN A 189 -5.51 18.18 -3.70
N ALA A 190 -5.02 17.96 -4.92
CA ALA A 190 -5.81 18.01 -6.13
C ALA A 190 -6.82 16.85 -6.22
N ARG A 191 -6.40 15.64 -5.84
CA ARG A 191 -7.27 14.44 -5.78
C ARG A 191 -8.18 14.41 -4.55
N ALA A 192 -7.91 15.27 -3.57
CA ALA A 192 -8.60 15.31 -2.30
C ALA A 192 -8.51 14.01 -1.48
N LEU A 193 -7.43 13.24 -1.65
CA LEU A 193 -7.19 11.98 -0.97
C LEU A 193 -5.73 11.89 -0.52
N THR A 194 -5.52 11.37 0.68
CA THR A 194 -4.18 11.04 1.20
C THR A 194 -3.65 9.81 0.47
N ILE A 195 -2.43 9.91 -0.06
CA ILE A 195 -1.71 8.85 -0.79
C ILE A 195 -0.61 8.28 0.09
N LYS A 196 0.18 9.16 0.74
CA LYS A 196 1.32 8.80 1.58
C LYS A 196 0.94 8.95 3.05
N SER A 197 1.30 7.96 3.87
CA SER A 197 1.25 8.16 5.32
C SER A 197 2.21 9.27 5.74
N THR A 198 1.77 10.22 6.56
CA THR A 198 2.57 11.39 6.93
C THR A 198 2.71 11.47 8.46
N PRO A 199 3.93 11.49 9.02
CA PRO A 199 4.16 11.57 10.45
C PRO A 199 4.21 13.02 10.93
N ILE A 200 3.65 13.26 12.12
CA ILE A 200 3.66 14.51 12.86
C ILE A 200 3.89 14.25 14.37
N SER A 201 4.60 15.15 15.05
CA SER A 201 4.97 14.97 16.47
C SER A 201 4.48 16.15 17.30
N LEU A 202 3.40 15.95 18.06
CA LEU A 202 2.72 17.01 18.80
C LEU A 202 2.80 16.80 20.31
N VAL A 203 2.86 17.88 21.07
CA VAL A 203 2.83 17.84 22.54
C VAL A 203 1.47 18.32 23.04
N PHE A 204 0.82 17.50 23.87
CA PHE A 204 -0.46 17.83 24.49
C PHE A 204 -0.40 17.69 26.01
N GLN A 205 -1.15 18.55 26.69
CA GLN A 205 -1.31 18.54 28.14
C GLN A 205 -2.66 17.91 28.51
N ASN A 206 -2.67 17.14 29.59
CA ASN A 206 -3.91 16.62 30.16
C ASN A 206 -4.42 17.51 31.30
N ASP A 207 -5.63 18.04 31.16
CA ASP A 207 -6.30 18.83 32.21
C ASP A 207 -7.51 18.09 32.82
N LEU A 208 -7.70 16.80 32.54
CA LEU A 208 -8.83 15.99 33.05
C LEU A 208 -8.53 15.26 34.38
N TYR A 209 -7.26 15.05 34.75
CA TYR A 209 -6.88 14.21 35.90
C TYR A 209 -5.83 14.82 36.84
N GLU A 210 -6.03 14.64 38.15
CA GLU A 210 -5.01 14.78 39.21
C GLU A 210 -4.22 13.47 39.43
N ASP A 211 -4.83 12.30 39.19
CA ASP A 211 -4.25 10.97 39.46
C ASP A 211 -4.33 10.04 38.25
N VAL A 212 -3.31 10.08 37.39
CA VAL A 212 -3.01 8.93 36.51
C VAL A 212 -1.75 8.29 37.06
N ASP A 213 -1.93 7.12 37.68
CA ASP A 213 -0.88 6.17 38.07
C ASP A 213 -0.09 5.75 36.83
N VAL A 214 0.85 6.61 36.44
CA VAL A 214 2.02 6.20 35.69
C VAL A 214 3.02 5.79 36.77
N CYS A 215 3.12 4.47 36.96
CA CYS A 215 3.98 3.75 37.89
C CYS A 215 3.37 3.57 39.29
N SER A 216 2.94 2.34 39.57
CA SER A 216 2.73 1.80 40.92
C SER A 216 4.06 1.59 41.65
N ASP A 217 5.00 2.53 41.53
CA ASP A 217 6.24 2.54 42.29
C ASP A 217 6.01 3.43 43.53
N GLN A 218 5.98 2.78 44.69
CA GLN A 218 5.57 3.30 46.00
C GLN A 218 6.49 4.39 46.60
N ASN A 219 7.21 5.18 45.79
CA ASN A 219 8.30 6.05 46.27
C ASN A 219 8.11 7.56 46.01
N TYR A 220 6.96 8.02 45.51
CA TYR A 220 6.67 9.46 45.42
C TYR A 220 5.75 9.90 46.57
N ALA A 221 6.20 10.90 47.32
CA ALA A 221 5.43 11.50 48.40
C ALA A 221 4.14 12.13 47.87
N GLU A 222 3.01 11.88 48.54
CA GLU A 222 1.64 12.31 48.21
C GLU A 222 1.42 13.83 47.99
N ASN A 223 2.45 14.67 48.11
CA ASN A 223 2.32 16.14 48.11
C ASN A 223 2.86 16.85 46.85
N ASP A 224 3.38 16.13 45.86
CA ASP A 224 4.06 16.73 44.69
C ASP A 224 3.56 16.19 43.32
N ASN A 225 2.30 15.72 43.21
CA ASN A 225 1.72 15.36 41.92
C ASN A 225 1.47 16.64 41.09
N PRO A 226 2.20 16.87 39.97
CA PRO A 226 1.95 18.03 39.13
C PRO A 226 0.57 17.88 38.48
N LYS A 227 -0.30 18.87 38.71
CA LYS A 227 -1.71 18.94 38.27
C LYS A 227 -1.94 18.73 36.76
N HIS A 228 -0.88 18.77 35.95
CA HIS A 228 -0.95 18.72 34.51
C HIS A 228 0.29 18.01 33.93
N LYS A 229 0.10 16.80 33.40
CA LYS A 229 1.16 16.05 32.70
C LYS A 229 1.08 16.33 31.19
N SER A 230 2.22 16.57 30.56
CA SER A 230 2.35 16.70 29.10
C SER A 230 2.90 15.42 28.51
N TYR A 231 2.41 15.05 27.34
CA TYR A 231 2.80 13.85 26.61
C TYR A 231 3.20 14.21 25.18
N LEU A 232 4.19 13.51 24.65
CA LEU A 232 4.60 13.56 23.25
C LEU A 232 3.81 12.53 22.47
N PHE A 233 3.07 12.97 21.45
CA PHE A 233 2.35 12.11 20.53
C PHE A 233 3.03 12.12 19.18
N ASN A 234 3.57 10.98 18.80
CA ASN A 234 4.01 10.72 17.44
C ASN A 234 2.83 10.09 16.70
N ILE A 235 2.31 10.80 15.70
CA ILE A 235 1.05 10.48 15.03
C ILE A 235 1.30 10.26 13.55
N PHE A 236 0.83 9.13 13.03
CA PHE A 236 0.70 8.91 11.60
C PHE A 236 -0.70 9.24 11.13
N ASP A 237 -0.83 10.13 10.15
CA ASP A 237 -2.01 10.17 9.29
C ASP A 237 -1.84 9.12 8.18
N THR A 238 -2.77 8.18 8.04
CA THR A 238 -2.67 7.09 7.07
C THR A 238 -3.71 7.25 5.96
N PRO A 239 -3.38 6.81 4.72
CA PRO A 239 -4.34 6.86 3.62
C PRO A 239 -5.55 5.96 3.91
N GLY A 240 -6.73 6.41 3.48
CA GLY A 240 -7.98 5.65 3.65
C GLY A 240 -8.40 4.82 2.45
N HIS A 241 -7.77 5.05 1.30
CA HIS A 241 -8.09 4.31 0.10
C HIS A 241 -7.42 2.93 0.14
N VAL A 242 -8.19 1.90 -0.21
CA VAL A 242 -7.84 0.49 -0.06
C VAL A 242 -6.53 0.10 -0.77
N ASN A 243 -6.27 0.68 -1.94
CA ASN A 243 -5.03 0.44 -2.68
C ASN A 243 -3.75 0.89 -1.94
N PHE A 244 -3.84 1.81 -0.97
CA PHE A 244 -2.68 2.28 -0.19
C PHE A 244 -2.65 1.65 1.22
N MET A 245 -3.28 0.48 1.40
CA MET A 245 -3.26 -0.25 2.68
C MET A 245 -1.83 -0.63 3.11
N ASP A 246 -0.90 -0.75 2.17
CA ASP A 246 0.52 -0.95 2.42
C ASP A 246 1.14 0.19 3.26
N GLU A 247 0.77 1.44 2.98
CA GLU A 247 1.19 2.61 3.76
C GLU A 247 0.69 2.57 5.20
N PHE A 248 -0.50 2.00 5.44
CA PHE A 248 -1.02 1.76 6.79
C PHE A 248 -0.23 0.67 7.52
N VAL A 249 0.08 -0.46 6.86
CA VAL A 249 0.87 -1.55 7.46
C VAL A 249 2.24 -1.04 7.93
N HIS A 250 2.91 -0.21 7.12
CA HIS A 250 4.21 0.37 7.49
C HIS A 250 4.12 1.43 8.60
N ALA A 251 3.02 2.18 8.67
CA ALA A 251 2.77 3.09 9.80
C ALA A 251 2.47 2.31 11.09
N LEU A 252 1.71 1.22 11.00
CA LEU A 252 1.34 0.37 12.12
C LEU A 252 2.58 -0.35 12.71
N SER A 253 3.52 -0.78 11.87
CA SER A 253 4.74 -1.49 12.29
C SER A 253 5.68 -0.66 13.18
N VAL A 254 5.55 0.67 13.20
CA VAL A 254 6.30 1.58 14.10
C VAL A 254 5.44 2.24 15.20
N SER A 255 4.11 2.07 15.16
CA SER A 255 3.14 2.67 16.09
C SER A 255 2.67 1.72 17.18
N ASP A 256 2.69 2.10 18.46
CA ASP A 256 2.28 1.29 19.62
C ASP A 256 0.76 1.13 19.79
N GLY A 257 -0.04 1.86 19.02
CA GLY A 257 -1.50 1.71 18.99
C GLY A 257 -2.15 2.33 17.76
N CYS A 258 -3.43 2.03 17.57
CA CYS A 258 -4.21 2.50 16.42
C CYS A 258 -5.48 3.27 16.86
N VAL A 259 -5.73 4.41 16.22
CA VAL A 259 -6.98 5.17 16.36
C VAL A 259 -7.82 4.90 15.12
N VAL A 260 -8.86 4.09 15.27
CA VAL A 260 -9.75 3.69 14.18
C VAL A 260 -10.88 4.70 14.06
N VAL A 261 -10.95 5.41 12.94
CA VAL A 261 -11.94 6.45 12.66
C VAL A 261 -13.03 5.90 11.74
N VAL A 262 -14.27 6.00 12.20
CA VAL A 262 -15.45 5.49 11.49
C VAL A 262 -16.46 6.60 11.29
N ASP A 263 -16.90 6.84 10.05
CA ASP A 263 -18.06 7.69 9.78
C ASP A 263 -19.31 7.04 10.36
N VAL A 264 -20.02 7.76 11.22
CA VAL A 264 -21.23 7.25 11.86
C VAL A 264 -22.32 6.87 10.86
N LEU A 265 -22.37 7.48 9.66
CA LEU A 265 -23.36 7.16 8.64
C LEU A 265 -23.06 5.82 7.97
N MET A 266 -21.86 5.70 7.41
CA MET A 266 -21.43 4.52 6.67
C MET A 266 -21.16 3.32 7.59
N GLY A 267 -20.77 3.57 8.85
CA GLY A 267 -20.49 2.51 9.81
C GLY A 267 -19.23 1.71 9.44
N LEU A 268 -19.20 0.43 9.79
CA LEU A 268 -18.08 -0.43 9.45
C LEU A 268 -18.09 -0.79 7.96
N GLU A 269 -16.93 -0.67 7.31
CA GLU A 269 -16.68 -0.98 5.90
C GLU A 269 -15.45 -1.91 5.80
N SER A 270 -15.25 -2.56 4.66
CA SER A 270 -14.24 -3.63 4.50
C SER A 270 -12.81 -3.16 4.76
N THR A 271 -12.49 -1.90 4.44
CA THR A 271 -11.16 -1.34 4.76
C THR A 271 -10.95 -1.27 6.27
N THR A 272 -11.97 -0.82 7.01
CA THR A 272 -11.91 -0.74 8.48
C THR A 272 -11.91 -2.13 9.14
N GLU A 273 -12.62 -3.09 8.56
CA GLU A 273 -12.59 -4.50 8.96
C GLU A 273 -11.16 -5.09 8.85
N ASN A 274 -10.45 -4.80 7.76
CA ASN A 274 -9.07 -5.24 7.57
C ASN A 274 -8.08 -4.54 8.52
N ILE A 275 -8.29 -3.25 8.80
CA ILE A 275 -7.53 -2.51 9.82
C ILE A 275 -7.68 -3.18 11.18
N LEU A 276 -8.91 -3.45 11.62
CA LEU A 276 -9.19 -4.10 12.90
C LEU A 276 -8.60 -5.52 12.94
N ARG A 277 -8.72 -6.29 11.84
CA ARG A 277 -8.15 -7.63 11.73
C ARG A 277 -6.65 -7.61 11.96
N LEU A 278 -5.92 -6.68 11.32
CA LEU A 278 -4.48 -6.57 11.48
C LEU A 278 -4.09 -6.15 12.91
N CYS A 279 -4.80 -5.17 13.49
CA CYS A 279 -4.52 -4.78 14.88
C CYS A 279 -4.74 -5.94 15.85
N ILE A 280 -5.81 -6.75 15.67
CA ILE A 280 -6.05 -7.94 16.48
C ILE A 280 -4.96 -8.99 16.23
N HIS A 281 -4.57 -9.21 14.97
CA HIS A 281 -3.53 -10.16 14.58
C HIS A 281 -2.19 -9.84 15.25
N ASP A 282 -1.77 -8.57 15.26
CA ASP A 282 -0.47 -8.14 15.79
C ASP A 282 -0.53 -7.74 17.28
N ASN A 283 -1.66 -7.98 17.95
CA ASN A 283 -1.90 -7.59 19.36
C ASN A 283 -1.70 -6.09 19.63
N ILE A 284 -2.01 -5.25 18.64
CA ILE A 284 -1.88 -3.80 18.76
C ILE A 284 -3.16 -3.24 19.38
N PRO A 285 -3.06 -2.49 20.49
CA PRO A 285 -4.22 -1.88 21.12
C PRO A 285 -4.82 -0.80 20.20
N PHE A 286 -6.14 -0.75 20.15
CA PHE A 286 -6.86 0.20 19.32
C PHE A 286 -8.03 0.84 20.06
N ILE A 287 -8.37 2.06 19.64
CA ILE A 287 -9.57 2.80 20.10
C ILE A 287 -10.44 3.15 18.90
N LEU A 288 -11.72 3.42 19.15
CA LEU A 288 -12.68 3.81 18.13
C LEU A 288 -13.06 5.29 18.25
N VAL A 289 -12.99 6.02 17.14
CA VAL A 289 -13.52 7.39 17.03
C VAL A 289 -14.68 7.36 16.06
N ILE A 290 -15.89 7.61 16.57
CA ILE A 290 -17.09 7.75 15.75
C ILE A 290 -17.15 9.19 15.29
N ASN A 291 -16.81 9.42 14.02
CA ASN A 291 -16.75 10.73 13.42
C ASN A 291 -18.04 11.07 12.66
N CYS A 292 -18.12 12.31 12.17
CA CYS A 292 -19.20 12.80 11.32
C CYS A 292 -20.58 12.79 12.00
N ILE A 293 -20.64 12.91 13.34
CA ILE A 293 -21.90 12.94 14.08
C ILE A 293 -22.81 14.11 13.69
N ASP A 294 -22.25 15.17 13.12
CA ASP A 294 -22.98 16.30 12.55
C ASP A 294 -23.86 15.89 11.37
N ARG A 295 -23.47 14.88 10.57
CA ARG A 295 -24.24 14.42 9.42
C ARG A 295 -25.56 13.76 9.84
N LEU A 296 -25.64 13.20 11.05
CA LEU A 296 -26.91 12.74 11.64
C LEU A 296 -27.90 13.89 11.82
N VAL A 297 -27.40 15.10 12.10
CA VAL A 297 -28.19 16.31 12.38
C VAL A 297 -28.50 17.07 11.09
N LEU A 298 -27.47 17.34 10.28
CA LEU A 298 -27.55 18.24 9.14
C LEU A 298 -28.02 17.55 7.86
N GLU A 299 -27.62 16.29 7.64
CA GLU A 299 -27.95 15.55 6.41
C GLU A 299 -29.17 14.64 6.61
N LEU A 300 -29.09 13.66 7.53
CA LEU A 300 -30.20 12.73 7.77
C LEU A 300 -31.34 13.35 8.57
N LYS A 301 -31.06 14.40 9.36
CA LYS A 301 -32.03 15.06 10.24
C LYS A 301 -32.77 14.08 11.16
N LEU A 302 -32.05 13.11 11.69
CA LEU A 302 -32.62 12.11 12.60
C LEU A 302 -33.01 12.77 13.93
N PRO A 303 -34.11 12.35 14.58
CA PRO A 303 -34.35 12.70 15.97
C PRO A 303 -33.17 12.27 16.87
N PRO A 304 -32.86 12.99 17.97
CA PRO A 304 -31.76 12.66 18.87
C PRO A 304 -31.79 11.21 19.39
N SER A 305 -32.98 10.66 19.65
CA SER A 305 -33.15 9.27 20.07
C SER A 305 -32.71 8.27 18.99
N ASP A 306 -33.06 8.51 17.73
CA ASP A 306 -32.71 7.64 16.61
C ASP A 306 -31.22 7.77 16.26
N ALA A 307 -30.67 8.98 16.35
CA ALA A 307 -29.25 9.22 16.22
C ALA A 307 -28.42 8.45 17.28
N TYR A 308 -28.89 8.40 18.53
CA TYR A 308 -28.29 7.55 19.55
C TYR A 308 -28.32 6.05 19.15
N HIS A 309 -29.44 5.57 18.61
CA HIS A 309 -29.55 4.19 18.14
C HIS A 309 -28.59 3.90 16.99
N LYS A 310 -28.42 4.84 16.04
CA LYS A 310 -27.44 4.72 14.96
C LYS A 310 -26.00 4.65 15.49
N ILE A 311 -25.60 5.57 16.37
CA ILE A 311 -24.27 5.56 17.02
C ILE A 311 -24.02 4.24 17.76
N ARG A 312 -25.01 3.78 18.54
CA ARG A 312 -24.93 2.52 19.26
C ARG A 312 -24.83 1.32 18.31
N HIS A 313 -25.55 1.35 17.19
CA HIS A 313 -25.49 0.29 16.18
C HIS A 313 -24.11 0.20 15.53
N THR A 314 -23.48 1.34 15.22
CA THR A 314 -22.09 1.36 14.70
C THR A 314 -21.10 0.73 15.67
N ILE A 315 -21.21 1.01 16.99
CA ILE A 315 -20.37 0.37 18.02
C ILE A 315 -20.65 -1.13 18.11
N TYR A 316 -21.91 -1.53 17.98
CA TYR A 316 -22.30 -2.94 18.01
C TYR A 316 -21.73 -3.72 16.81
N GLU A 317 -21.85 -3.17 15.60
CA GLU A 317 -21.29 -3.74 14.36
C GLU A 317 -19.78 -3.98 14.50
N ALA A 318 -19.04 -2.97 15.00
CA ALA A 318 -17.60 -3.12 15.26
C ALA A 318 -17.29 -4.22 16.29
N ASN A 319 -18.04 -4.30 17.39
CA ASN A 319 -17.83 -5.33 18.41
C ASN A 319 -18.14 -6.74 17.90
N ASP A 320 -19.17 -6.90 17.08
CA ASP A 320 -19.55 -8.19 16.49
C ASP A 320 -18.47 -8.71 15.53
N TYR A 321 -17.92 -7.81 14.72
CA TYR A 321 -16.77 -8.11 13.86
C TYR A 321 -15.52 -8.47 14.67
N ILE A 322 -15.20 -7.71 15.73
CA ILE A 322 -14.07 -7.99 16.63
C ILE A 322 -14.25 -9.36 17.29
N ALA A 323 -15.42 -9.66 17.83
CA ALA A 323 -15.69 -10.94 18.47
C ALA A 323 -15.52 -12.12 17.50
N SER A 324 -16.00 -11.98 16.27
CA SER A 324 -15.86 -12.98 15.21
C SER A 324 -14.40 -13.19 14.82
N THR A 325 -13.64 -12.10 14.65
CA THR A 325 -12.21 -12.13 14.29
C THR A 325 -11.36 -12.71 15.42
N CYS A 326 -11.60 -12.31 16.67
CA CYS A 326 -10.91 -12.87 17.84
C CYS A 326 -11.19 -14.36 18.00
N LYS A 327 -12.42 -14.83 17.70
CA LYS A 327 -12.75 -16.26 17.70
C LYS A 327 -11.96 -17.01 16.62
N LEU A 328 -11.84 -16.45 15.41
CA LEU A 328 -11.06 -17.03 14.32
C LEU A 328 -9.57 -17.15 14.69
N LEU A 329 -9.00 -16.08 15.26
CA LEU A 329 -7.59 -16.00 15.64
C LEU A 329 -7.27 -16.62 17.03
N ASN A 330 -8.28 -17.21 17.69
CA ASN A 330 -8.17 -17.75 19.06
C ASN A 330 -7.60 -16.73 20.09
N LYS A 331 -8.08 -15.49 20.02
CA LYS A 331 -7.72 -14.38 20.91
C LYS A 331 -8.89 -13.92 21.78
N GLN A 332 -8.59 -13.18 22.85
CA GLN A 332 -9.62 -12.58 23.69
C GLN A 332 -10.21 -11.34 23.03
N PRO A 333 -11.56 -11.21 22.98
CA PRO A 333 -12.21 -10.08 22.34
C PRO A 333 -12.05 -8.79 23.15
N VAL A 334 -11.62 -7.72 22.48
CA VAL A 334 -11.63 -6.37 23.03
C VAL A 334 -13.03 -5.78 22.85
N VAL A 335 -13.67 -5.38 23.95
CA VAL A 335 -15.00 -4.75 23.88
C VAL A 335 -14.87 -3.24 23.79
N LEU A 336 -15.27 -2.68 22.65
CA LEU A 336 -15.40 -1.25 22.43
C LEU A 336 -16.67 -0.71 23.07
N SER A 337 -16.52 0.18 24.04
CA SER A 337 -17.62 0.82 24.74
C SER A 337 -17.21 2.22 25.24
N PRO A 338 -18.05 3.24 25.05
CA PRO A 338 -17.84 4.57 25.63
C PRO A 338 -17.65 4.53 27.16
N LEU A 339 -18.23 3.55 27.85
CA LEU A 339 -18.07 3.35 29.30
C LEU A 339 -16.69 2.80 29.69
N SER A 340 -16.08 2.02 28.80
CA SER A 340 -14.71 1.49 28.97
C SER A 340 -13.66 2.51 28.58
N ASN A 341 -14.08 3.72 28.17
CA ASN A 341 -13.21 4.80 27.76
C ASN A 341 -12.31 4.46 26.56
N ASN A 342 -12.78 3.63 25.63
CA ASN A 342 -12.07 3.29 24.39
C ASN A 342 -12.87 3.68 23.12
N VAL A 343 -13.94 4.46 23.29
CA VAL A 343 -14.75 5.04 22.21
C VAL A 343 -14.89 6.55 22.43
N ALA A 344 -14.53 7.35 21.43
CA ALA A 344 -14.75 8.79 21.38
C ALA A 344 -15.75 9.16 20.28
N PHE A 345 -16.33 10.36 20.40
CA PHE A 345 -17.27 10.93 19.45
C PHE A 345 -16.71 12.21 18.87
N ALA A 346 -16.85 12.38 17.56
CA ALA A 346 -16.27 13.50 16.85
C ALA A 346 -17.15 14.01 15.71
N SER A 347 -17.00 15.30 15.45
CA SER A 347 -17.29 15.95 14.18
C SER A 347 -16.08 16.83 13.89
N THR A 348 -15.05 16.23 13.30
CA THR A 348 -13.76 16.87 13.07
C THR A 348 -13.87 18.10 12.18
N MET A 349 -14.78 18.06 11.20
CA MET A 349 -15.11 19.17 10.31
C MET A 349 -15.51 20.45 11.09
N PHE A 350 -16.28 20.29 12.17
CA PHE A 350 -16.74 21.39 13.01
C PHE A 350 -15.94 21.54 14.32
N GLY A 351 -14.89 20.75 14.52
CA GLY A 351 -14.03 20.83 15.70
C GLY A 351 -14.63 20.23 16.98
N ILE A 352 -15.63 19.35 16.86
CA ILE A 352 -16.17 18.58 17.98
C ILE A 352 -15.31 17.33 18.17
N PHE A 353 -14.81 17.13 19.39
CA PHE A 353 -14.16 15.89 19.81
C PHE A 353 -14.37 15.71 21.32
N PHE A 354 -14.96 14.59 21.74
CA PHE A 354 -15.19 14.33 23.16
C PHE A 354 -15.29 12.83 23.50
N THR A 355 -14.86 12.49 24.71
CA THR A 355 -15.21 11.29 25.48
C THR A 355 -16.34 11.60 26.47
N LEU A 356 -16.96 10.58 27.07
CA LEU A 356 -17.98 10.79 28.12
C LEU A 356 -17.44 11.61 29.30
N LYS A 357 -16.16 11.44 29.65
CA LYS A 357 -15.51 12.16 30.75
C LYS A 357 -15.26 13.61 30.39
N SER A 358 -14.70 13.87 29.21
CA SER A 358 -14.49 15.24 28.74
C SER A 358 -15.80 16.03 28.61
N PHE A 359 -16.88 15.38 28.18
CA PHE A 359 -18.19 16.03 28.12
C PHE A 359 -18.78 16.26 29.51
N ALA A 360 -18.60 15.32 30.44
CA ALA A 360 -19.02 15.49 31.83
C ALA A 360 -18.31 16.68 32.51
N LYS A 361 -17.05 16.97 32.17
CA LYS A 361 -16.30 18.15 32.64
C LYS A 361 -16.95 19.48 32.26
N LEU A 362 -17.67 19.54 31.13
CA LEU A 362 -18.41 20.74 30.72
C LEU A 362 -19.57 21.06 31.69
N TYR A 363 -20.11 20.07 32.38
CA TYR A 363 -21.20 20.24 33.35
C TYR A 363 -20.72 20.44 34.79
N SER A 364 -19.64 19.76 35.20
CA SER A 364 -19.15 19.79 36.57
C SER A 364 -17.65 19.57 36.62
N SER A 365 -16.95 20.38 37.40
CA SER A 365 -15.54 20.20 37.75
C SER A 365 -15.31 19.12 38.82
N SER A 366 -16.37 18.60 39.45
CA SER A 366 -16.30 17.56 40.49
C SER A 366 -17.07 16.30 40.09
N ASN A 367 -16.65 15.12 40.58
CA ASN A 367 -17.31 13.83 40.37
C ASN A 367 -17.47 13.39 38.89
N ILE A 368 -16.53 13.79 38.02
CA ILE A 368 -16.54 13.58 36.57
C ILE A 368 -16.73 12.09 36.21
N ASP A 369 -15.92 11.19 36.78
CA ASP A 369 -15.99 9.75 36.47
C ASP A 369 -17.35 9.13 36.84
N SER A 370 -17.93 9.55 37.97
CA SER A 370 -19.22 9.03 38.43
C SER A 370 -20.37 9.44 37.52
N PHE A 371 -20.27 10.63 36.94
CA PHE A 371 -21.27 11.15 36.02
C PHE A 371 -21.09 10.54 34.63
N ALA A 372 -19.86 10.48 34.12
CA ALA A 372 -19.52 9.85 32.83
C ALA A 372 -20.04 8.41 32.72
N LYS A 373 -19.90 7.60 33.79
CA LYS A 373 -20.43 6.22 33.86
C LYS A 373 -21.95 6.12 33.70
N LYS A 374 -22.69 7.20 33.91
CA LYS A 374 -24.16 7.28 33.79
C LYS A 374 -24.63 7.88 32.47
N LEU A 375 -23.71 8.37 31.63
CA LEU A 375 -24.03 9.06 30.37
C LEU A 375 -24.25 8.12 29.18
N TRP A 376 -24.04 6.80 29.32
CA TRP A 376 -24.20 5.85 28.21
C TRP A 376 -25.04 4.62 28.57
N GLY A 377 -25.64 4.00 27.55
CA GLY A 377 -26.42 2.78 27.66
C GLY A 377 -27.90 3.01 28.01
N ASN A 378 -28.54 2.00 28.60
CA ASN A 378 -29.92 2.06 29.09
C ASN A 378 -29.98 2.77 30.46
N MET A 379 -29.45 3.99 30.51
CA MET A 379 -29.55 4.88 31.65
C MET A 379 -30.41 6.08 31.25
N PHE A 380 -31.34 6.47 32.11
CA PHE A 380 -32.33 7.50 31.88
C PHE A 380 -32.26 8.54 32.99
N TYR A 381 -32.53 9.80 32.66
CA TYR A 381 -32.57 10.87 33.65
C TYR A 381 -34.00 11.22 34.01
N ASN A 382 -34.33 11.12 35.29
CA ASN A 382 -35.62 11.55 35.80
C ASN A 382 -35.51 13.01 36.31
N PRO A 383 -36.13 13.98 35.62
CA PRO A 383 -36.03 15.39 36.00
C PRO A 383 -36.78 15.72 37.30
N PHE A 384 -37.78 14.92 37.68
CA PHE A 384 -38.61 15.15 38.86
C PHE A 384 -37.86 14.86 40.16
N ASN A 385 -37.12 13.75 40.21
CA ASN A 385 -36.34 13.36 41.38
C ASN A 385 -34.83 13.61 41.23
N ARG A 386 -34.39 14.11 40.06
CA ARG A 386 -33.00 14.42 39.70
C ARG A 386 -32.05 13.22 39.84
N LYS A 387 -32.56 12.00 39.62
CA LYS A 387 -31.77 10.76 39.68
C LYS A 387 -31.67 10.08 38.33
N PHE A 388 -30.58 9.33 38.16
CA PHE A 388 -30.43 8.40 37.05
C PHE A 388 -31.10 7.08 37.39
N VAL A 389 -31.91 6.57 36.46
CA VAL A 389 -32.68 5.33 36.60
C VAL A 389 -32.43 4.42 35.39
N LYS A 390 -32.60 3.11 35.57
CA LYS A 390 -32.42 2.13 34.48
C LYS A 390 -33.72 1.83 33.70
N HIS A 391 -34.86 2.25 34.24
CA HIS A 391 -36.16 2.05 33.62
C HIS A 391 -36.53 3.27 32.78
N GLU A 392 -37.00 3.01 31.57
CA GLU A 392 -37.41 4.04 30.61
C GLU A 392 -38.72 4.71 31.02
N VAL A 393 -39.67 3.92 31.50
CA VAL A 393 -40.97 4.42 31.98
C VAL A 393 -40.93 4.49 33.49
N VAL A 394 -41.35 5.63 34.05
CA VAL A 394 -41.51 5.83 35.48
C VAL A 394 -42.89 6.42 35.76
N GLU A 395 -43.56 5.89 36.77
CA GLU A 395 -44.83 6.42 37.27
C GLU A 395 -44.59 7.74 38.00
N SER A 396 -45.29 8.80 37.58
CA SER A 396 -45.30 10.09 38.26
C SER A 396 -46.74 10.51 38.53
N GLY A 397 -47.30 10.06 39.66
CA GLY A 397 -48.72 10.25 39.95
C GLY A 397 -49.58 9.20 39.23
N GLU A 398 -50.61 9.63 38.48
CA GLU A 398 -51.49 8.76 37.69
C GLU A 398 -51.04 8.60 36.21
N GLU A 399 -49.94 9.26 35.80
CA GLU A 399 -49.44 9.24 34.42
C GLU A 399 -48.09 8.51 34.29
N GLU A 400 -47.96 7.70 33.23
CA GLU A 400 -46.71 7.08 32.82
C GLU A 400 -45.87 8.06 31.99
N VAL A 401 -44.68 8.42 32.48
CA VAL A 401 -43.77 9.32 31.76
C VAL A 401 -42.62 8.52 31.16
N THR A 402 -42.46 8.61 29.84
CA THR A 402 -41.29 8.08 29.12
C THR A 402 -40.10 9.01 29.30
N LEU A 403 -39.06 8.53 29.99
CA LEU A 403 -37.84 9.26 30.23
C LEU A 403 -36.89 9.17 29.03
N LYS A 404 -36.11 10.23 28.84
CA LYS A 404 -35.04 10.24 27.83
C LYS A 404 -33.78 9.58 28.37
N ARG A 405 -33.05 8.90 27.48
CA ARG A 405 -31.72 8.37 27.78
C ARG A 405 -30.79 9.50 28.19
N SER A 406 -29.90 9.23 29.13
CA SER A 406 -28.94 10.22 29.63
C SER A 406 -28.03 10.75 28.53
N PHE A 407 -27.55 9.89 27.61
CA PHE A 407 -26.78 10.33 26.44
C PHE A 407 -27.58 11.30 25.56
N VAL A 408 -28.86 11.01 25.36
CA VAL A 408 -29.73 11.86 24.53
C VAL A 408 -29.95 13.21 25.20
N ALA A 409 -30.37 13.20 26.47
CA ALA A 409 -30.71 14.41 27.21
C ALA A 409 -29.50 15.32 27.50
N PHE A 410 -28.34 14.75 27.83
CA PHE A 410 -27.16 15.53 28.26
C PHE A 410 -26.10 15.72 27.17
N ILE A 411 -26.12 14.98 26.06
CA ILE A 411 -25.10 15.10 25.02
C ILE A 411 -25.73 15.49 23.69
N LEU A 412 -26.63 14.66 23.16
CA LEU A 412 -27.18 14.90 21.81
C LEU A 412 -28.10 16.12 21.77
N GLU A 413 -29.03 16.30 22.71
CA GLU A 413 -29.95 17.45 22.69
C GLU A 413 -29.22 18.80 22.76
N PRO A 414 -28.21 19.01 23.63
CA PRO A 414 -27.41 20.23 23.60
C PRO A 414 -26.68 20.46 22.27
N ILE A 415 -26.07 19.42 21.70
CA ILE A 415 -25.38 19.50 20.40
C ILE A 415 -26.38 19.85 19.28
N TYR A 416 -27.56 19.21 19.28
CA TYR A 416 -28.61 19.46 18.31
C TYR A 416 -29.16 20.89 18.43
N LYS A 417 -29.39 21.37 19.66
CA LYS A 417 -29.79 22.76 19.92
C LYS A 417 -28.76 23.73 19.33
N LEU A 418 -27.46 23.49 19.59
CA LEU A 418 -26.39 24.33 19.07
C LEU A 418 -26.33 24.35 17.54
N ILE A 419 -26.34 23.16 16.91
CA ILE A 419 -26.26 23.03 15.44
C ILE A 419 -27.50 23.64 14.77
N SER A 420 -28.70 23.37 15.29
CA SER A 420 -29.95 23.86 14.70
C SER A 420 -30.10 25.38 14.78
N HIS A 421 -29.77 26.01 15.92
CA HIS A 421 -29.79 27.47 16.02
C HIS A 421 -28.80 28.13 15.06
N VAL A 422 -27.59 27.58 14.93
CA VAL A 422 -26.62 28.08 13.94
C VAL A 422 -27.12 27.86 12.50
N ALA A 423 -27.73 26.72 12.21
CA ALA A 423 -28.25 26.38 10.88
C ALA A 423 -29.46 27.22 10.46
N SER A 424 -30.30 27.65 11.41
CA SER A 424 -31.49 28.48 11.16
C SER A 424 -31.20 29.94 10.79
N ASP A 425 -29.95 30.39 10.91
CA ASP A 425 -29.48 31.79 10.70
C ASP A 425 -30.21 32.85 11.56
N GLU A 426 -30.85 32.43 12.66
CA GLU A 426 -31.47 33.30 13.66
C GLU A 426 -30.42 33.93 14.59
N ARG A 427 -29.69 34.93 14.07
CA ARG A 427 -28.50 35.50 14.72
C ARG A 427 -28.77 36.23 16.05
N SER A 428 -29.99 36.72 16.27
CA SER A 428 -30.36 37.39 17.53
C SER A 428 -30.50 36.41 18.68
N GLU A 429 -31.15 35.27 18.45
CA GLU A 429 -31.34 34.22 19.47
C GLU A 429 -30.05 33.43 19.70
N LEU A 430 -29.22 33.31 18.66
CA LEU A 430 -27.92 32.64 18.76
C LEU A 430 -27.03 33.28 19.84
N GLN A 431 -27.06 34.61 20.00
CA GLN A 431 -26.23 35.27 21.02
C GLN A 431 -26.64 34.84 22.44
N ASP A 432 -27.94 34.70 22.71
CA ASP A 432 -28.45 34.25 24.01
C ASP A 432 -28.09 32.79 24.25
N VAL A 433 -28.25 31.92 23.23
CA VAL A 433 -27.88 30.50 23.33
C VAL A 433 -26.38 30.33 23.56
N LEU A 434 -25.52 31.06 22.84
CA LEU A 434 -24.07 30.99 23.02
C LEU A 434 -23.64 31.42 24.42
N SER A 435 -24.35 32.38 25.02
CA SER A 435 -24.10 32.82 26.39
C SER A 435 -24.36 31.71 27.43
N GLU A 436 -25.34 30.82 27.20
CA GLU A 436 -25.59 29.63 28.04
C GLU A 436 -24.39 28.66 28.04
N PHE A 437 -23.68 28.57 26.92
CA PHE A 437 -22.47 27.75 26.76
C PHE A 437 -21.18 28.50 27.16
N GLY A 438 -21.27 29.76 27.62
CA GLY A 438 -20.11 30.57 27.97
C GLY A 438 -19.28 31.04 26.77
N ILE A 439 -19.84 31.04 25.56
CA ILE A 439 -19.15 31.41 24.33
C ILE A 439 -19.55 32.84 23.94
N SER A 440 -18.54 33.65 23.60
CA SER A 440 -18.74 35.01 23.07
C SER A 440 -18.04 35.16 21.74
N LEU A 441 -18.76 35.66 20.74
CA LEU A 441 -18.26 35.91 19.38
C LEU A 441 -18.17 37.41 19.09
N LYS A 442 -17.25 37.79 18.19
CA LYS A 442 -17.14 39.19 17.73
C LYS A 442 -18.28 39.51 16.75
N ALA A 443 -18.63 40.79 16.63
CA ALA A 443 -19.69 41.24 15.71
C ALA A 443 -19.47 40.79 14.25
N ASP A 444 -18.22 40.71 13.79
CA ASP A 444 -17.90 40.24 12.43
C ASP A 444 -18.01 38.73 12.26
N ASP A 445 -17.93 37.95 13.34
CA ASP A 445 -18.04 36.49 13.30
C ASP A 445 -19.46 36.07 12.91
N TYR A 446 -20.47 36.83 13.33
CA TYR A 446 -21.86 36.63 12.92
C TYR A 446 -22.10 36.91 11.43
N LYS A 447 -21.14 37.47 10.69
CA LYS A 447 -21.24 37.68 9.23
C LYS A 447 -20.65 36.53 8.42
N MET A 448 -20.10 35.50 9.07
CA MET A 448 -19.55 34.32 8.42
C MET A 448 -20.66 33.41 7.87
N SER A 449 -20.31 32.53 6.93
CA SER A 449 -21.22 31.46 6.48
C SER A 449 -21.53 30.49 7.62
N THR A 450 -22.73 29.89 7.61
CA THR A 450 -23.22 28.91 8.60
C THR A 450 -22.19 27.85 9.01
N LYS A 451 -21.51 27.22 8.04
CA LYS A 451 -20.47 26.22 8.33
C LYS A 451 -19.28 26.77 9.14
N ARG A 452 -18.82 27.97 8.79
CA ARG A 452 -17.65 28.61 9.43
C ARG A 452 -17.97 29.08 10.85
N ILE A 453 -19.15 29.67 11.06
CA ILE A 453 -19.59 30.04 12.41
C ILE A 453 -19.82 28.79 13.26
N LEU A 454 -20.40 27.72 12.70
CA LEU A 454 -20.57 26.46 13.40
C LEU A 454 -19.23 25.88 13.85
N ARG A 455 -18.25 25.80 12.93
CA ARG A 455 -16.88 25.37 13.27
C ARG A 455 -16.27 26.24 14.36
N LYS A 456 -16.41 27.56 14.27
CA LYS A 456 -15.85 28.48 15.28
C LYS A 456 -16.47 28.29 16.66
N VAL A 457 -17.79 28.14 16.73
CA VAL A 457 -18.54 27.90 17.97
C VAL A 457 -18.17 26.55 18.58
N CYS A 458 -18.26 25.47 17.80
CA CYS A 458 -17.94 24.13 18.26
C CYS A 458 -16.45 24.02 18.66
N ALA A 459 -15.53 24.59 17.89
CA ALA A 459 -14.11 24.61 18.24
C ALA A 459 -13.80 25.41 19.50
N ALA A 460 -14.60 26.43 19.83
CA ALA A 460 -14.50 27.17 21.08
C ALA A 460 -15.02 26.36 22.27
N LEU A 461 -16.11 25.60 22.09
CA LEU A 461 -16.67 24.72 23.12
C LEU A 461 -15.70 23.58 23.47
N PHE A 462 -15.12 22.94 22.44
CA PHE A 462 -14.20 21.81 22.59
C PHE A 462 -12.75 22.23 22.36
N SER A 463 -12.30 23.27 23.07
CA SER A 463 -11.04 23.97 22.78
C SER A 463 -9.75 23.29 23.27
N ASP A 464 -9.87 22.29 24.15
CA ASP A 464 -8.74 21.57 24.73
C ASP A 464 -8.56 20.15 24.18
N ALA A 465 -7.33 19.66 24.17
CA ALA A 465 -6.98 18.31 23.69
C ALA A 465 -7.12 17.23 24.78
N SER A 466 -7.60 17.56 25.99
CA SER A 466 -7.54 16.62 27.12
C SER A 466 -8.31 15.34 26.82
N ALA A 467 -9.45 15.43 26.13
CA ALA A 467 -10.24 14.26 25.72
C ALA A 467 -9.41 13.27 24.88
N PHE A 468 -8.58 13.79 23.97
CA PHE A 468 -7.71 12.97 23.12
C PHE A 468 -6.56 12.37 23.92
N VAL A 469 -5.91 13.18 24.77
CA VAL A 469 -4.83 12.68 25.63
C VAL A 469 -5.33 11.58 26.56
N GLU A 470 -6.50 11.79 27.14
CA GLU A 470 -7.12 10.89 28.12
C GLU A 470 -7.48 9.52 27.53
N ILE A 471 -8.16 9.49 26.38
CA ILE A 471 -8.51 8.22 25.73
C ILE A 471 -7.26 7.46 25.27
N ILE A 472 -6.24 8.14 24.76
CA ILE A 472 -5.02 7.48 24.29
C ILE A 472 -4.19 6.95 25.46
N VAL A 473 -3.89 7.78 26.46
CA VAL A 473 -3.04 7.38 27.59
C VAL A 473 -3.66 6.23 28.38
N SER A 474 -4.99 6.14 28.45
CA SER A 474 -5.70 5.08 29.17
C SER A 474 -5.67 3.72 28.45
N ASN A 475 -5.56 3.69 27.12
CA ASN A 475 -5.73 2.47 26.33
C ASN A 475 -4.49 2.07 25.53
N ILE A 476 -3.64 3.04 25.17
CA ILE A 476 -2.43 2.82 24.39
C ILE A 476 -1.22 2.95 25.33
N PRO A 477 -0.39 1.89 25.45
CA PRO A 477 0.79 1.88 26.29
C PRO A 477 1.88 2.82 25.75
N SER A 478 2.83 3.17 26.63
CA SER A 478 4.07 3.82 26.21
C SER A 478 4.95 2.85 25.41
N PRO A 479 5.88 3.35 24.58
CA PRO A 479 6.87 2.52 23.90
C PRO A 479 7.65 1.62 24.87
N LEU A 480 7.95 2.12 26.08
CA LEU A 480 8.60 1.33 27.13
C LEU A 480 7.78 0.09 27.52
N LYS A 481 6.46 0.24 27.71
CA LYS A 481 5.58 -0.87 28.11
C LYS A 481 5.24 -1.80 26.95
N PHE A 482 5.22 -1.29 25.72
CA PHE A 482 4.84 -2.07 24.53
C PHE A 482 6.03 -2.76 23.83
N ALA A 483 7.27 -2.37 24.15
CA ALA A 483 8.48 -2.84 23.48
C ALA A 483 8.56 -4.37 23.37
N HIS A 484 8.27 -5.12 24.45
CA HIS A 484 8.24 -6.59 24.39
C HIS A 484 7.29 -7.14 23.31
N ALA A 485 6.05 -6.66 23.27
CA ALA A 485 5.07 -7.12 22.28
C ALA A 485 5.49 -6.75 20.85
N ARG A 486 6.11 -5.57 20.68
CA ARG A 486 6.62 -5.11 19.39
C ARG A 486 7.77 -5.98 18.87
N VAL A 487 8.81 -6.12 19.70
CA VAL A 487 10.05 -6.81 19.33
C VAL A 487 9.76 -8.28 19.04
N SER A 488 8.97 -8.95 19.88
CA SER A 488 8.56 -10.35 19.67
C SER A 488 7.76 -10.60 18.38
N THR A 489 7.12 -9.56 17.82
CA THR A 489 6.34 -9.68 16.58
C THR A 489 7.18 -9.43 15.33
N LEU A 490 8.12 -8.48 15.39
CA LEU A 490 8.85 -7.99 14.21
C LEU A 490 10.30 -8.48 14.11
N TYR A 491 10.98 -8.71 15.23
CA TYR A 491 12.40 -9.08 15.22
C TYR A 491 12.55 -10.57 14.86
N THR A 492 13.47 -10.88 13.94
CA THR A 492 13.69 -12.27 13.50
C THR A 492 14.70 -13.04 14.34
N GLY A 493 15.58 -12.33 15.06
CA GLY A 493 16.71 -12.94 15.76
C GLY A 493 16.41 -13.57 17.12
N ASP A 494 17.46 -14.14 17.71
CA ASP A 494 17.35 -14.92 18.96
C ASP A 494 16.94 -14.04 20.16
N VAL A 495 15.93 -14.55 20.87
CA VAL A 495 15.30 -13.97 22.06
C VAL A 495 16.23 -14.04 23.29
N ASN A 496 17.23 -14.93 23.28
CA ASN A 496 18.13 -15.16 24.43
C ASN A 496 19.38 -14.27 24.44
N THR A 497 19.40 -13.19 23.64
CA THR A 497 20.55 -12.29 23.49
C THR A 497 20.41 -11.06 24.38
N THR A 498 21.55 -10.47 24.80
CA THR A 498 21.56 -9.17 25.50
C THR A 498 20.96 -8.06 24.64
N LEU A 499 21.15 -8.13 23.32
CA LEU A 499 20.53 -7.25 22.35
C LEU A 499 18.99 -7.30 22.43
N TYR A 500 18.41 -8.49 22.54
CA TYR A 500 16.97 -8.65 22.72
C TYR A 500 16.50 -8.02 24.03
N GLU A 501 17.24 -8.21 25.14
CA GLU A 501 16.96 -7.58 26.43
C GLU A 501 16.98 -6.05 26.35
N ASP A 502 17.98 -5.47 25.68
CA ASP A 502 18.10 -4.02 25.47
C ASP A 502 16.91 -3.47 24.66
N MET A 503 16.40 -4.23 23.69
CA MET A 503 15.24 -3.85 22.88
C MET A 503 13.92 -3.93 23.65
N ILE A 504 13.67 -5.00 24.41
CA ILE A 504 12.41 -5.12 25.18
C ILE A 504 12.34 -4.12 26.33
N ASN A 505 13.49 -3.68 26.85
CA ASN A 505 13.58 -2.65 27.88
C ASN A 505 13.55 -1.23 27.29
N CYS A 506 13.57 -1.08 25.96
CA CYS A 506 13.62 0.22 25.28
C CYS A 506 14.76 1.10 25.84
N ASP A 507 15.93 0.52 26.11
CA ASP A 507 17.03 1.19 26.80
C ASP A 507 17.74 2.20 25.88
N PRO A 508 17.73 3.51 26.18
CA PRO A 508 18.43 4.51 25.37
C PRO A 508 19.97 4.37 25.41
N ASN A 509 20.53 3.64 26.38
CA ASN A 509 21.96 3.39 26.51
C ASN A 509 22.38 1.99 26.06
N GLY A 510 21.43 1.15 25.64
CA GLY A 510 21.69 -0.16 25.07
C GLY A 510 22.29 -0.08 23.66
N GLN A 511 22.49 -1.24 23.05
CA GLN A 511 22.97 -1.33 21.68
C GLN A 511 21.99 -0.67 20.68
N LEU A 512 22.52 0.08 19.71
CA LEU A 512 21.68 0.80 18.76
C LEU A 512 20.91 -0.20 17.88
N MET A 513 19.58 -0.09 17.88
CA MET A 513 18.71 -0.80 16.95
C MET A 513 17.63 0.15 16.44
N VAL A 514 17.61 0.43 15.14
CA VAL A 514 16.57 1.24 14.49
C VAL A 514 15.90 0.40 13.43
N PHE A 515 14.56 0.37 13.48
CA PHE A 515 13.76 -0.22 12.42
C PHE A 515 13.28 0.87 11.46
N VAL A 516 13.74 0.84 10.21
CA VAL A 516 13.30 1.73 9.14
C VAL A 516 12.16 1.07 8.38
N SER A 517 11.02 1.77 8.34
CA SER A 517 9.78 1.26 7.75
C SER A 517 9.42 2.00 6.46
N LYS A 518 9.87 3.25 6.26
CA LYS A 518 9.44 4.05 5.10
C LYS A 518 10.49 5.05 4.67
N ASN A 519 10.46 5.44 3.39
CA ASN A 519 11.35 6.45 2.81
C ASN A 519 10.56 7.65 2.28
N TYR A 520 11.01 8.86 2.58
CA TYR A 520 10.42 10.11 2.07
C TYR A 520 11.42 10.82 1.16
N TYR A 521 10.97 11.26 -0.01
CA TYR A 521 11.82 12.08 -0.87
C TYR A 521 12.05 13.46 -0.24
N ARG A 522 13.17 14.09 -0.61
CA ARG A 522 13.42 15.51 -0.35
C ARG A 522 12.93 16.37 -1.51
N LEU A 523 12.81 17.67 -1.30
CA LEU A 523 12.32 18.64 -2.29
C LEU A 523 13.05 18.62 -3.62
N ASN A 524 14.31 18.20 -3.62
CA ASN A 524 15.10 18.07 -4.84
C ASN A 524 14.72 16.83 -5.69
N GLY A 525 13.84 15.96 -5.19
CA GLY A 525 13.43 14.70 -5.83
C GLY A 525 14.55 13.67 -5.99
N SER A 526 15.78 14.01 -5.59
CA SER A 526 16.98 13.23 -5.87
C SER A 526 17.38 12.32 -4.72
N SER A 527 17.16 12.76 -3.48
CA SER A 527 17.53 12.02 -2.28
C SER A 527 16.34 11.68 -1.40
N PHE A 528 16.53 10.66 -0.55
CA PHE A 528 15.53 10.20 0.40
C PHE A 528 15.99 10.41 1.84
N ASP A 529 15.03 10.60 2.73
CA ASP A 529 15.22 10.47 4.16
C ASP A 529 14.54 9.19 4.62
N LEU A 530 15.29 8.36 5.35
CA LEU A 530 14.82 7.09 5.90
C LEU A 530 14.06 7.37 7.19
N PHE A 531 12.81 6.94 7.25
CA PHE A 531 11.95 7.08 8.42
C PHE A 531 11.89 5.76 9.19
N GLY A 532 12.18 5.84 10.48
CA GLY A 532 12.15 4.67 11.35
C GLY A 532 11.90 5.00 12.80
N ARG A 533 11.89 3.94 13.61
CA ARG A 533 11.81 4.03 15.06
C ARG A 533 13.10 3.50 15.68
N VAL A 534 13.65 4.26 16.62
CA VAL A 534 14.74 3.78 17.48
C VAL A 534 14.13 2.82 18.50
N ILE A 535 14.46 1.53 18.40
CA ILE A 535 13.96 0.47 19.27
C ILE A 535 14.82 0.39 20.54
N SER A 536 16.14 0.46 20.38
CA SER A 536 17.12 0.52 21.47
C SER A 536 18.29 1.43 21.11
N GLY A 537 19.01 1.89 22.13
CA GLY A 537 20.12 2.82 22.01
C GLY A 537 19.70 4.24 21.65
N THR A 538 20.67 5.03 21.20
CA THR A 538 20.48 6.43 20.79
C THR A 538 21.28 6.71 19.53
N ILE A 539 20.60 7.09 18.45
CA ILE A 539 21.26 7.51 17.21
C ILE A 539 21.66 8.99 17.30
N LYS A 540 22.89 9.33 16.89
CA LYS A 540 23.40 10.70 16.89
C LYS A 540 23.89 11.11 15.51
N LYS A 541 23.88 12.42 15.27
CA LYS A 541 24.45 13.00 14.05
C LYS A 541 25.95 12.69 14.00
N GLY A 542 26.37 12.10 12.88
CA GLY A 542 27.76 11.75 12.62
C GLY A 542 28.16 10.35 13.09
N ASP A 543 27.26 9.56 13.66
CA ASP A 543 27.56 8.18 14.04
C ASP A 543 27.81 7.34 12.78
N PRO A 544 28.86 6.49 12.77
CA PRO A 544 28.97 5.43 11.79
C PRO A 544 27.98 4.33 12.16
N ILE A 545 27.22 3.85 11.18
CA ILE A 545 26.15 2.87 11.37
C ILE A 545 26.23 1.77 10.31
N LYS A 546 25.79 0.56 10.69
CA LYS A 546 25.63 -0.61 9.82
C LYS A 546 24.15 -0.76 9.48
N ILE A 547 23.86 -0.93 8.20
CA ILE A 547 22.50 -1.04 7.66
C ILE A 547 22.36 -2.45 7.09
N LEU A 548 21.37 -3.17 7.60
CA LEU A 548 21.02 -4.54 7.23
C LEU A 548 19.77 -4.48 6.34
N GLY A 549 19.90 -4.95 5.10
CA GLY A 549 18.79 -5.05 4.16
C GLY A 549 17.85 -6.23 4.44
N GLU A 550 16.80 -6.36 3.63
CA GLU A 550 15.76 -7.39 3.82
C GLU A 550 16.23 -8.82 3.56
N SER A 551 17.31 -8.98 2.79
CA SER A 551 17.86 -10.31 2.45
C SER A 551 18.97 -10.74 3.42
N TYR A 552 19.36 -9.87 4.34
CA TYR A 552 20.44 -10.14 5.29
C TYR A 552 20.11 -11.31 6.21
N THR A 553 21.10 -12.20 6.41
CA THR A 553 21.09 -13.23 7.44
C THR A 553 22.46 -13.31 8.09
N LEU A 554 22.59 -13.99 9.23
CA LEU A 554 23.90 -14.15 9.88
C LEU A 554 24.90 -14.95 9.02
N ASP A 555 24.41 -15.78 8.10
CA ASP A 555 25.22 -16.59 7.19
C ASP A 555 25.56 -15.85 5.87
N ASP A 556 24.87 -14.75 5.56
CA ASP A 556 24.99 -14.00 4.30
C ASP A 556 25.01 -12.48 4.56
N ASP A 557 26.20 -11.88 4.42
CA ASP A 557 26.48 -10.47 4.65
C ASP A 557 26.51 -9.63 3.36
N GLU A 558 26.04 -10.15 2.22
CA GLU A 558 25.98 -9.40 0.95
C GLU A 558 25.10 -8.14 1.06
N ASP A 559 24.03 -8.21 1.88
CA ASP A 559 23.03 -7.15 2.02
C ASP A 559 23.33 -6.19 3.20
N VAL A 560 24.62 -5.85 3.38
CA VAL A 560 25.11 -4.99 4.47
C VAL A 560 25.80 -3.74 3.93
N LEU A 561 25.43 -2.57 4.47
CA LEU A 561 26.03 -1.28 4.10
C LEU A 561 26.45 -0.48 5.33
N THR A 562 27.69 0.01 5.34
CA THR A 562 28.16 0.95 6.37
C THR A 562 28.08 2.39 5.86
N ARG A 563 27.45 3.26 6.65
CA ARG A 563 27.28 4.68 6.32
C ARG A 563 27.44 5.55 7.56
N LYS A 564 27.50 6.87 7.35
CA LYS A 564 27.57 7.86 8.42
C LYS A 564 26.30 8.70 8.41
N VAL A 565 25.70 8.89 9.57
CA VAL A 565 24.50 9.71 9.73
C VAL A 565 24.83 11.17 9.43
N GLU A 566 24.24 11.76 8.40
CA GLU A 566 24.48 13.17 8.04
C GLU A 566 23.68 14.13 8.92
N SER A 567 22.39 13.85 9.10
CA SER A 567 21.48 14.66 9.91
C SER A 567 20.28 13.84 10.36
N LEU A 568 19.70 14.26 11.49
CA LEU A 568 18.50 13.67 12.08
C LEU A 568 17.41 14.73 12.17
N TRP A 569 16.18 14.33 11.88
CA TRP A 569 15.03 15.23 11.88
C TRP A 569 13.82 14.59 12.55
N ILE A 570 12.98 15.45 13.13
CA ILE A 570 11.61 15.12 13.51
C ILE A 570 10.69 15.69 12.42
N SER A 571 9.84 14.83 11.87
CA SER A 571 8.89 15.17 10.81
C SER A 571 7.66 15.85 11.40
N GLU A 572 7.25 16.97 10.79
CA GLU A 572 6.05 17.73 11.17
C GLU A 572 5.19 18.03 9.93
N ALA A 573 5.11 17.04 9.02
CA ALA A 573 4.51 17.13 7.69
C ALA A 573 5.13 18.22 6.78
N ARG A 574 4.74 19.49 6.96
CA ARG A 574 5.13 20.62 6.09
C ARG A 574 6.43 21.31 6.52
N TYR A 575 6.99 20.91 7.65
CA TYR A 575 8.31 21.34 8.10
C TYR A 575 9.03 20.19 8.83
N ARG A 576 10.31 20.39 9.10
CA ARG A 576 11.16 19.41 9.78
C ARG A 576 12.00 20.11 10.83
N VAL A 577 12.18 19.46 11.97
CA VAL A 577 12.95 20.00 13.10
C VAL A 577 14.24 19.22 13.21
N GLN A 578 15.38 19.89 13.02
CA GLN A 578 16.68 19.23 13.14
C GLN A 578 16.99 18.92 14.61
N VAL A 579 17.50 17.72 14.86
CA VAL A 579 17.90 17.26 16.20
C VAL A 579 19.31 16.68 16.15
N SER A 580 20.03 16.72 17.27
CA SER A 580 21.39 16.18 17.38
C SER A 580 21.42 14.68 17.63
N SER A 581 20.40 14.17 18.33
CA SER A 581 20.30 12.77 18.74
C SER A 581 18.84 12.39 18.97
N VAL A 582 18.50 11.12 18.76
CA VAL A 582 17.16 10.57 19.03
C VAL A 582 17.30 9.28 19.83
N PRO A 583 16.74 9.21 21.06
CA PRO A 583 16.82 8.02 21.90
C PRO A 583 15.71 7.00 21.58
N ALA A 584 15.86 5.79 22.12
CA ALA A 584 14.90 4.71 22.05
C ALA A 584 13.44 5.13 22.35
N GLY A 585 12.50 4.55 21.62
CA GLY A 585 11.07 4.80 21.72
C GLY A 585 10.54 5.89 20.78
N ASN A 586 11.40 6.67 20.14
CA ASN A 586 11.03 7.79 19.26
C ASN A 586 11.10 7.43 17.78
N TRP A 587 10.35 8.19 16.97
CA TRP A 587 10.49 8.20 15.52
C TRP A 587 11.56 9.19 15.07
N VAL A 588 12.20 8.90 13.94
CA VAL A 588 13.30 9.69 13.39
C VAL A 588 13.32 9.64 11.87
N LEU A 589 13.62 10.78 11.25
CA LEU A 589 14.06 10.88 9.86
C LEU A 589 15.58 10.96 9.80
N ILE A 590 16.21 10.07 9.05
CA ILE A 590 17.66 9.92 8.94
C ILE A 590 18.09 10.28 7.53
N SER A 591 19.01 11.24 7.43
CA SER A 591 19.54 11.75 6.17
C SER A 591 20.96 11.26 5.89
N GLY A 592 21.32 11.18 4.61
CA GLY A 592 22.67 10.83 4.14
C GLY A 592 22.93 9.32 4.03
N ILE A 593 21.87 8.50 4.07
CA ILE A 593 21.92 7.03 3.97
C ILE A 593 21.00 6.47 2.88
N ASP A 594 20.61 7.32 1.93
CA ASP A 594 19.64 7.05 0.86
C ASP A 594 20.13 6.15 -0.26
N LEU A 595 21.45 5.92 -0.36
CA LEU A 595 22.03 4.95 -1.30
C LEU A 595 21.56 3.51 -1.02
N CYS A 596 21.01 3.23 0.16
CA CYS A 596 20.36 1.96 0.45
C CYS A 596 19.14 1.77 -0.48
N SER A 597 19.10 0.64 -1.19
CA SER A 597 18.00 0.30 -2.11
C SER A 597 16.78 -0.31 -1.43
N HIS A 598 16.83 -0.53 -0.12
CA HIS A 598 15.79 -1.28 0.60
C HIS A 598 14.57 -0.42 0.93
N LYS A 599 13.41 -1.08 0.95
CA LYS A 599 12.14 -0.50 1.38
C LYS A 599 12.09 -0.41 2.89
N THR A 600 12.41 -1.52 3.53
CA THR A 600 12.63 -1.62 4.97
C THR A 600 14.07 -2.03 5.24
N CYS A 601 14.64 -1.57 6.35
CA CYS A 601 15.98 -2.00 6.76
C CYS A 601 16.15 -1.87 8.27
N THR A 602 17.14 -2.56 8.81
CA THR A 602 17.52 -2.46 10.22
C THR A 602 18.86 -1.75 10.33
N ILE A 603 18.98 -0.78 11.22
CA ILE A 603 20.22 -0.05 11.47
C ILE A 603 20.75 -0.43 12.85
N THR A 604 22.03 -0.76 12.92
CA THR A 604 22.76 -1.11 14.16
C THR A 604 24.15 -0.48 14.20
N ASP A 605 24.86 -0.68 15.30
CA ASP A 605 26.26 -0.29 15.47
C ASP A 605 27.19 -1.03 14.51
N VAL A 606 28.30 -0.40 14.09
CA VAL A 606 29.22 -0.97 13.08
C VAL A 606 29.93 -2.24 13.54
N ASP A 607 30.27 -2.30 14.84
CA ASP A 607 31.02 -3.41 15.42
C ASP A 607 30.11 -4.61 15.76
N ASP A 608 28.83 -4.55 15.41
CA ASP A 608 27.89 -5.62 15.70
C ASP A 608 28.01 -6.82 14.74
N SER A 609 27.86 -8.02 15.31
CA SER A 609 27.92 -9.30 14.62
C SER A 609 26.75 -10.25 14.95
N ILE A 610 25.82 -9.83 15.81
CA ILE A 610 24.73 -10.69 16.30
C ILE A 610 23.34 -10.16 15.96
N ALA A 611 23.21 -8.91 15.51
CA ALA A 611 21.93 -8.33 15.15
C ALA A 611 21.39 -8.96 13.88
N GLU A 612 20.12 -9.34 13.94
CA GLU A 612 19.33 -9.70 12.77
C GLU A 612 18.37 -8.57 12.41
N ILE A 613 17.46 -8.84 11.48
CA ILE A 613 16.56 -7.84 10.93
C ILE A 613 15.22 -7.78 11.67
N PHE A 614 14.54 -6.65 11.53
CA PHE A 614 13.10 -6.57 11.68
C PHE A 614 12.43 -6.82 10.35
N SER A 615 11.36 -7.63 10.35
CA SER A 615 10.59 -7.95 9.16
C SER A 615 9.09 -7.76 9.41
N ILE A 616 8.41 -7.14 8.45
CA ILE A 616 6.95 -6.99 8.47
C ILE A 616 6.36 -8.26 7.85
N LYS A 617 5.73 -9.09 8.68
CA LYS A 617 4.96 -10.23 8.21
C LYS A 617 3.66 -9.74 7.54
N ARG A 618 3.40 -10.20 6.31
CA ARG A 618 2.24 -9.77 5.49
C ARG A 618 1.14 -10.83 5.58
N TYR A 619 0.04 -10.51 6.24
CA TYR A 619 -1.11 -11.41 6.44
C TYR A 619 -2.40 -10.89 5.79
N LEU A 620 -2.25 -9.97 4.83
CA LEU A 620 -3.33 -9.23 4.22
C LEU A 620 -3.17 -9.25 2.71
N ASN A 621 -3.97 -10.09 2.05
CA ASN A 621 -4.00 -10.22 0.58
C ASN A 621 -4.21 -8.87 -0.11
N ILE A 622 -5.03 -7.99 0.47
CA ILE A 622 -5.26 -6.63 0.01
C ILE A 622 -3.98 -5.80 -0.29
N THR A 623 -2.84 -6.16 0.31
CA THR A 623 -1.55 -5.49 0.08
C THR A 623 -0.71 -6.11 -1.04
N ASP A 624 -1.13 -7.24 -1.61
CA ASP A 624 -0.40 -7.92 -2.66
C ASP A 624 -0.53 -7.21 -4.01
N PRO A 625 0.60 -6.96 -4.71
CA PRO A 625 0.57 -6.26 -5.98
C PRO A 625 0.21 -7.24 -7.12
N VAL A 626 -1.06 -7.24 -7.51
CA VAL A 626 -1.61 -8.12 -8.56
C VAL A 626 -1.77 -7.44 -9.92
N PHE A 627 -1.85 -6.10 -9.94
CA PHE A 627 -1.98 -5.32 -11.17
C PHE A 627 -0.61 -5.04 -11.77
N LYS A 628 -0.49 -5.12 -13.09
CA LYS A 628 0.78 -5.17 -13.80
C LYS A 628 0.74 -4.26 -15.02
N VAL A 629 1.75 -3.41 -15.17
CA VAL A 629 1.89 -2.47 -16.29
C VAL A 629 3.33 -2.51 -16.81
N SER A 630 3.51 -2.48 -18.13
CA SER A 630 4.81 -2.35 -18.77
C SER A 630 5.08 -0.89 -19.13
N CYS A 631 6.32 -0.44 -18.92
CA CYS A 631 6.75 0.94 -19.14
C CYS A 631 8.03 1.01 -19.96
N GLU A 632 8.04 1.89 -20.96
CA GLU A 632 9.22 2.19 -21.76
C GLU A 632 9.35 3.71 -21.95
N PRO A 633 10.57 4.26 -22.01
CA PRO A 633 10.72 5.68 -22.31
C PRO A 633 10.30 5.94 -23.76
N LEU A 634 9.68 7.09 -24.03
CA LEU A 634 9.38 7.49 -25.41
C LEU A 634 10.67 7.56 -26.26
N ASN A 635 11.72 8.13 -25.65
CA ASN A 635 13.07 8.21 -26.20
C ASN A 635 13.98 7.13 -25.56
N PRO A 636 14.45 6.11 -26.31
CA PRO A 636 15.28 5.04 -25.75
C PRO A 636 16.58 5.51 -25.09
N SER A 637 17.13 6.66 -25.51
CA SER A 637 18.30 7.28 -24.88
C SER A 637 18.09 7.70 -23.42
N GLU A 638 16.84 7.86 -23.00
CA GLU A 638 16.47 8.26 -21.63
C GLU A 638 16.19 7.06 -20.72
N LEU A 639 16.42 5.83 -21.19
CA LEU A 639 16.28 4.62 -20.40
C LEU A 639 17.02 4.67 -19.05
N PRO A 640 18.27 5.18 -18.94
CA PRO A 640 18.95 5.29 -17.65
C PRO A 640 18.20 6.19 -16.65
N LYS A 641 17.60 7.29 -17.12
CA LYS A 641 16.79 8.19 -16.28
C LYS A 641 15.53 7.48 -15.79
N MET A 642 14.87 6.72 -16.67
CA MET A 642 13.68 5.95 -16.31
C MET A 642 14.01 4.87 -15.27
N VAL A 643 15.11 4.13 -15.45
CA VAL A 643 15.55 3.11 -14.49
C VAL A 643 15.90 3.71 -13.13
N GLU A 644 16.54 4.88 -13.10
CA GLU A 644 16.77 5.62 -11.86
C GLU A 644 15.45 6.03 -11.18
N GLY A 645 14.50 6.59 -11.95
CA GLY A 645 13.19 6.96 -11.44
C GLY A 645 12.39 5.76 -10.91
N LEU A 646 12.46 4.63 -11.61
CA LEU A 646 11.88 3.36 -11.18
C LEU A 646 12.45 2.92 -9.83
N ARG A 647 13.78 2.92 -9.63
CA ARG A 647 14.38 2.62 -8.33
C ARG A 647 13.90 3.55 -7.21
N LYS A 648 13.62 4.82 -7.52
CA LYS A 648 13.05 5.78 -6.55
C LYS A 648 11.59 5.46 -6.21
N ILE A 649 10.79 5.03 -7.19
CA ILE A 649 9.43 4.53 -6.97
C ILE A 649 9.43 3.34 -6.02
N GLU A 650 10.31 2.36 -6.25
CA GLU A 650 10.38 1.15 -5.43
C GLU A 650 10.68 1.47 -3.96
N LYS A 651 11.52 2.49 -3.70
CA LYS A 651 11.79 3.00 -2.35
C LYS A 651 10.60 3.71 -1.71
N SER A 652 9.80 4.43 -2.51
CA SER A 652 8.70 5.27 -2.01
C SER A 652 7.40 4.49 -1.79
N TYR A 653 7.14 3.46 -2.59
CA TYR A 653 5.88 2.71 -2.61
C TYR A 653 6.09 1.28 -2.07
N PRO A 654 5.68 0.97 -0.82
CA PRO A 654 6.10 -0.26 -0.17
C PRO A 654 5.65 -1.56 -0.85
N SER A 655 4.42 -1.63 -1.34
CA SER A 655 3.91 -2.81 -2.07
C SER A 655 4.29 -2.86 -3.55
N SER A 656 4.81 -1.78 -4.14
CA SER A 656 5.23 -1.80 -5.54
C SER A 656 6.31 -2.85 -5.78
N LYS A 657 6.30 -3.57 -6.90
CA LYS A 657 7.42 -4.47 -7.25
C LYS A 657 7.86 -4.18 -8.68
N LEU A 658 9.16 -4.01 -8.86
CA LEU A 658 9.74 -3.75 -10.17
C LEU A 658 10.46 -4.99 -10.67
N ARG A 659 10.25 -5.32 -11.93
CA ARG A 659 10.89 -6.46 -12.59
C ARG A 659 11.24 -6.08 -14.03
N VAL A 660 12.33 -6.64 -14.51
CA VAL A 660 12.67 -6.60 -15.94
C VAL A 660 12.37 -7.99 -16.48
N GLU A 661 11.49 -8.09 -17.47
CA GLU A 661 11.23 -9.37 -18.16
C GLU A 661 12.37 -9.69 -19.13
N GLU A 662 12.49 -10.95 -19.57
CA GLU A 662 13.53 -11.37 -20.52
C GLU A 662 13.44 -10.64 -21.87
N SER A 663 12.25 -10.15 -22.23
CA SER A 663 12.04 -9.29 -23.39
C SER A 663 12.74 -7.93 -23.29
N GLY A 664 13.21 -7.54 -22.09
CA GLY A 664 13.73 -6.21 -21.78
C GLY A 664 12.66 -5.22 -21.30
N GLU A 665 11.39 -5.63 -21.24
CA GLU A 665 10.30 -4.78 -20.75
C GLU A 665 10.41 -4.51 -19.24
N HIS A 666 10.24 -3.24 -18.84
CA HIS A 666 10.18 -2.85 -17.44
C HIS A 666 8.76 -2.94 -16.90
N ILE A 667 8.55 -3.84 -15.96
CA ILE A 667 7.25 -4.11 -15.35
C ILE A 667 7.14 -3.46 -13.98
N ILE A 668 6.01 -2.79 -13.77
CA ILE A 668 5.57 -2.28 -12.47
C ILE A 668 4.37 -3.11 -12.00
N LEU A 669 4.48 -3.68 -10.81
CA LEU A 669 3.38 -4.33 -10.10
C LEU A 669 2.82 -3.41 -9.00
N GLY A 670 1.50 -3.33 -8.88
CA GLY A 670 0.79 -2.51 -7.90
C GLY A 670 -0.49 -3.16 -7.39
N THR A 671 -1.06 -2.59 -6.33
CA THR A 671 -2.25 -3.11 -5.62
C THR A 671 -3.58 -2.79 -6.29
N GLY A 672 -3.62 -1.77 -7.16
CA GLY A 672 -4.83 -1.35 -7.86
C GLY A 672 -4.59 -0.21 -8.86
N GLU A 673 -5.62 0.17 -9.61
CA GLU A 673 -5.56 1.21 -10.64
C GLU A 673 -5.05 2.55 -10.09
N LEU A 674 -5.68 3.06 -9.02
CA LEU A 674 -5.27 4.33 -8.41
C LEU A 674 -3.82 4.30 -7.90
N TYR A 675 -3.32 3.14 -7.48
CA TYR A 675 -1.94 2.99 -7.01
C TYR A 675 -0.95 3.12 -8.16
N LEU A 676 -1.21 2.42 -9.26
CA LEU A 676 -0.40 2.48 -10.47
C LEU A 676 -0.45 3.87 -11.11
N ASP A 677 -1.60 4.52 -11.11
CA ASP A 677 -1.75 5.88 -11.60
C ASP A 677 -0.89 6.88 -10.81
N CYS A 678 -0.86 6.79 -9.47
CA CYS A 678 0.04 7.60 -8.65
C CYS A 678 1.52 7.28 -8.89
N ILE A 679 1.88 6.00 -9.05
CA ILE A 679 3.25 5.60 -9.40
C ILE A 679 3.69 6.18 -10.75
N LEU A 680 2.84 6.08 -11.77
CA LEU A 680 3.14 6.58 -13.10
C LEU A 680 3.21 8.11 -13.12
N HIS A 681 2.36 8.78 -12.34
CA HIS A 681 2.47 10.22 -12.12
C HIS A 681 3.83 10.60 -11.52
N ASP A 682 4.24 9.93 -10.44
CA ASP A 682 5.52 10.20 -9.76
C ASP A 682 6.71 9.86 -10.66
N LEU A 683 6.63 8.80 -11.46
CA LEU A 683 7.68 8.44 -12.40
C LEU A 683 7.83 9.48 -13.51
N ARG A 684 6.72 9.98 -14.08
CA ARG A 684 6.73 10.99 -15.15
C ARG A 684 7.13 12.37 -14.66
N ARG A 685 6.62 12.80 -13.49
CA ARG A 685 6.72 14.18 -13.01
C ARG A 685 7.77 14.37 -11.92
N LEU A 686 7.79 13.50 -10.91
CA LEU A 686 8.62 13.70 -9.72
C LEU A 686 10.05 13.18 -9.89
N TYR A 687 10.22 11.98 -10.44
CA TYR A 687 11.52 11.29 -10.46
C TYR A 687 12.21 11.23 -11.82
N GLY A 688 11.44 11.12 -12.89
CA GLY A 688 11.98 10.96 -14.24
C GLY A 688 12.06 12.25 -15.05
N ASP A 689 11.07 13.14 -14.90
CA ASP A 689 10.85 14.28 -15.81
C ASP A 689 11.01 13.85 -17.28
N LEU A 690 10.32 12.77 -17.65
CA LEU A 690 10.43 12.12 -18.96
C LEU A 690 9.09 11.56 -19.41
N GLU A 691 8.92 11.47 -20.73
CA GLU A 691 7.73 10.90 -21.34
C GLU A 691 7.84 9.38 -21.45
N ILE A 692 6.78 8.69 -21.03
CA ILE A 692 6.77 7.23 -20.85
C ILE A 692 5.60 6.65 -21.63
N LYS A 693 5.90 5.67 -22.49
CA LYS A 693 4.93 4.76 -23.09
C LYS A 693 4.54 3.73 -22.06
N VAL A 694 3.24 3.55 -21.88
CA VAL A 694 2.67 2.66 -20.88
C VAL A 694 1.77 1.67 -21.61
N SER A 695 1.93 0.38 -21.33
CA SER A 695 1.08 -0.67 -21.90
C SER A 695 -0.32 -0.63 -21.31
N ASP A 696 -1.26 -1.31 -21.95
CA ASP A 696 -2.53 -1.64 -21.29
C ASP A 696 -2.24 -2.41 -20.00
N PRO A 697 -2.97 -2.09 -18.91
CA PRO A 697 -2.76 -2.77 -17.65
C PRO A 697 -3.27 -4.21 -17.77
N VAL A 698 -2.50 -5.13 -17.20
CA VAL A 698 -2.81 -6.55 -17.14
C VAL A 698 -2.68 -7.02 -15.69
N VAL A 699 -2.89 -8.30 -15.45
CA VAL A 699 -2.79 -8.89 -14.11
C VAL A 699 -1.69 -9.91 -14.05
N ARG A 700 -1.18 -10.13 -12.84
CA ARG A 700 -0.32 -11.26 -12.53
C ARG A 700 -1.19 -12.51 -12.37
N PHE A 701 -0.86 -13.59 -13.08
CA PHE A 701 -1.49 -14.90 -12.90
C PHE A 701 -0.69 -15.73 -11.89
N THR A 702 -1.26 -16.84 -11.44
CA THR A 702 -0.51 -17.93 -10.78
C THR A 702 -0.82 -19.26 -11.44
N GLU A 703 -0.03 -20.28 -11.16
CA GLU A 703 -0.14 -21.61 -11.76
C GLU A 703 -0.58 -22.63 -10.71
N THR A 704 -1.50 -23.52 -11.03
CA THR A 704 -1.99 -24.56 -10.10
C THR A 704 -2.26 -25.87 -10.82
N ILE A 705 -2.67 -26.89 -10.08
CA ILE A 705 -3.05 -28.21 -10.61
C ILE A 705 -4.43 -28.63 -10.13
N MET A 706 -5.12 -29.46 -10.91
CA MET A 706 -6.46 -29.97 -10.57
C MET A 706 -6.44 -31.41 -10.04
N GLU A 707 -5.55 -32.24 -10.54
CA GLU A 707 -5.48 -33.66 -10.25
C GLU A 707 -4.06 -34.06 -9.84
N THR A 708 -3.92 -35.23 -9.21
CA THR A 708 -2.59 -35.79 -8.91
C THR A 708 -1.85 -36.13 -10.19
N SER A 709 -0.53 -35.95 -10.20
CA SER A 709 0.32 -36.36 -11.32
C SER A 709 0.10 -37.84 -11.68
N ALA A 710 -0.21 -38.12 -12.95
CA ALA A 710 -0.57 -39.46 -13.43
C ALA A 710 0.55 -40.50 -13.22
N VAL A 711 1.82 -40.07 -13.28
CA VAL A 711 3.00 -40.92 -13.17
C VAL A 711 3.96 -40.32 -12.14
N LYS A 712 4.73 -41.19 -11.48
CA LYS A 712 5.84 -40.77 -10.60
C LYS A 712 6.95 -40.18 -11.45
N CYS A 713 7.25 -38.90 -11.28
CA CYS A 713 8.28 -38.24 -12.05
C CYS A 713 9.65 -38.44 -11.40
N PHE A 714 10.68 -38.56 -12.22
CA PHE A 714 12.05 -38.49 -11.74
C PHE A 714 12.91 -37.54 -12.57
N SER A 715 13.96 -37.00 -11.95
CA SER A 715 15.03 -36.33 -12.69
C SER A 715 16.39 -36.76 -12.17
N GLU A 716 17.33 -36.91 -13.10
CA GLU A 716 18.70 -37.33 -12.84
C GLU A 716 19.68 -36.15 -12.94
N THR A 717 20.66 -36.09 -12.03
CA THR A 717 21.71 -35.07 -12.10
C THR A 717 22.57 -35.26 -13.35
N ALA A 718 23.17 -34.18 -13.87
CA ALA A 718 23.99 -34.23 -15.09
C ALA A 718 25.17 -35.23 -15.06
N ASN A 719 25.62 -35.64 -13.86
CA ASN A 719 26.64 -36.67 -13.69
C ASN A 719 26.11 -38.11 -13.67
N GLY A 720 24.79 -38.31 -13.73
CA GLY A 720 24.14 -39.62 -13.73
C GLY A 720 24.21 -40.37 -12.39
N LYS A 721 24.33 -39.64 -11.27
CA LYS A 721 24.61 -40.25 -9.95
C LYS A 721 23.54 -40.03 -8.90
N ASN A 722 22.67 -39.02 -9.06
CA ASN A 722 21.58 -38.78 -8.14
C ASN A 722 20.26 -38.69 -8.92
N LYS A 723 19.21 -39.34 -8.41
CA LYS A 723 17.85 -39.28 -8.95
C LYS A 723 16.88 -38.87 -7.87
N LEU A 724 15.99 -37.95 -8.17
CA LEU A 724 14.93 -37.50 -7.25
C LEU A 724 13.57 -37.91 -7.82
N TYR A 725 12.70 -38.50 -7.01
CA TYR A 725 11.37 -38.94 -7.42
C TYR A 725 10.29 -38.10 -6.73
N MET A 726 9.42 -37.42 -7.49
CA MET A 726 8.35 -36.59 -6.95
C MET A 726 7.01 -36.81 -7.64
N ILE A 727 5.94 -36.53 -6.90
CA ILE A 727 4.59 -36.34 -7.40
C ILE A 727 4.04 -35.00 -6.95
N ALA A 728 3.11 -34.45 -7.72
CA ALA A 728 2.38 -33.23 -7.39
C ALA A 728 0.90 -33.58 -7.16
N GLU A 729 0.33 -33.05 -6.07
CA GLU A 729 -1.08 -33.18 -5.70
C GLU A 729 -1.68 -31.80 -5.43
N PRO A 730 -2.95 -31.56 -5.80
CA PRO A 730 -3.62 -30.32 -5.40
C PRO A 730 -3.66 -30.25 -3.87
N LEU A 731 -3.36 -29.06 -3.34
CA LEU A 731 -3.47 -28.82 -1.91
C LEU A 731 -4.95 -28.75 -1.50
N GLU A 732 -5.28 -29.25 -0.32
CA GLU A 732 -6.65 -29.29 0.15
C GLU A 732 -7.24 -27.87 0.32
N THR A 733 -8.53 -27.73 0.03
CA THR A 733 -9.21 -26.44 0.01
C THR A 733 -9.10 -25.71 1.35
N GLY A 734 -8.68 -24.44 1.30
CA GLY A 734 -8.59 -23.57 2.47
C GLY A 734 -7.22 -23.53 3.15
N ILE A 735 -6.29 -24.45 2.84
CA ILE A 735 -4.94 -24.39 3.41
C ILE A 735 -4.18 -23.18 2.86
N ALA A 736 -4.17 -23.00 1.54
CA ALA A 736 -3.49 -21.85 0.91
C ALA A 736 -4.03 -20.50 1.40
N SER A 737 -5.36 -20.36 1.52
CA SER A 737 -5.96 -19.13 2.06
C SER A 737 -5.63 -18.94 3.54
N SER A 738 -5.54 -20.01 4.32
CA SER A 738 -5.16 -19.93 5.74
C SER A 738 -3.70 -19.55 5.95
N ILE A 739 -2.80 -19.89 5.02
CA ILE A 739 -1.41 -19.41 5.03
C ILE A 739 -1.42 -17.90 4.75
N ASP A 740 -2.11 -17.46 3.70
CA ASP A 740 -2.15 -16.05 3.32
C ASP A 740 -2.82 -15.16 4.40
N GLU A 741 -3.87 -15.65 5.05
CA GLU A 741 -4.59 -14.96 6.14
C GLU A 741 -3.83 -14.99 7.48
N GLY A 742 -2.66 -15.65 7.55
CA GLY A 742 -1.86 -15.76 8.77
C GLY A 742 -2.43 -16.71 9.83
N LEU A 743 -3.41 -17.55 9.46
CA LEU A 743 -3.94 -18.61 10.34
C LEU A 743 -2.95 -19.77 10.50
N ILE A 744 -2.11 -19.99 9.50
CA ILE A 744 -0.96 -20.90 9.54
C ILE A 744 0.30 -20.05 9.43
N ASP A 745 1.10 -19.99 10.49
CA ASP A 745 2.43 -19.36 10.43
C ASP A 745 3.47 -20.43 10.03
N PRO A 746 4.12 -20.28 8.87
CA PRO A 746 5.16 -21.21 8.42
C PRO A 746 6.38 -21.25 9.35
N SER A 747 6.57 -20.23 10.21
CA SER A 747 7.65 -20.22 11.20
C SER A 747 7.34 -21.03 12.47
N TRP A 748 6.17 -21.66 12.57
CA TRP A 748 5.84 -22.53 13.70
C TRP A 748 6.72 -23.78 13.77
N THR A 749 6.91 -24.29 14.99
CA THR A 749 7.62 -25.55 15.19
C THR A 749 6.87 -26.72 14.54
N GLN A 750 7.58 -27.77 14.11
CA GLN A 750 6.95 -28.96 13.50
C GLN A 750 5.87 -29.60 14.38
N SER A 751 6.01 -29.52 15.71
CA SER A 751 4.99 -30.04 16.66
C SER A 751 3.69 -29.23 16.59
N GLN A 752 3.79 -27.90 16.53
CA GLN A 752 2.64 -27.00 16.40
C GLN A 752 1.97 -27.18 15.04
N LEU A 753 2.75 -27.20 13.96
CA LEU A 753 2.25 -27.47 12.61
C LEU A 753 1.51 -28.81 12.55
N SER A 754 2.13 -29.89 13.05
CA SER A 754 1.51 -31.22 13.04
C SER A 754 0.19 -31.27 13.81
N SER A 755 0.13 -30.63 14.99
CA SER A 755 -1.09 -30.53 15.79
C SER A 755 -2.19 -29.74 15.06
N HIS A 756 -1.82 -28.64 14.38
CA HIS A 756 -2.76 -27.81 13.63
C HIS A 756 -3.32 -28.54 12.40
N PHE A 757 -2.44 -29.08 11.55
CA PHE A 757 -2.82 -29.81 10.33
C PHE A 757 -3.66 -31.05 10.64
N SER A 758 -3.35 -31.77 11.72
CA SER A 758 -4.14 -32.93 12.15
C SER A 758 -5.53 -32.55 12.66
N LYS A 759 -5.67 -31.45 13.42
CA LYS A 759 -6.96 -31.03 14.00
C LYS A 759 -7.88 -30.31 13.01
N VAL A 760 -7.34 -29.45 12.15
CA VAL A 760 -8.12 -28.57 11.27
C VAL A 760 -8.36 -29.23 9.92
N TYR A 761 -7.34 -29.87 9.35
CA TYR A 761 -7.38 -30.43 8.00
C TYR A 761 -7.40 -31.97 7.97
N ASN A 762 -7.49 -32.63 9.13
CA ASN A 762 -7.48 -34.09 9.27
C ASN A 762 -6.29 -34.77 8.58
N TRP A 763 -5.13 -34.10 8.53
CA TRP A 763 -3.91 -34.71 8.04
C TRP A 763 -3.38 -35.78 8.99
N ASP A 764 -2.75 -36.80 8.42
CA ASP A 764 -2.01 -37.77 9.21
C ASP A 764 -0.85 -37.09 9.97
N VAL A 765 -0.58 -37.58 11.17
CA VAL A 765 0.49 -37.08 12.04
C VAL A 765 1.86 -37.31 11.40
N LEU A 766 2.04 -38.42 10.67
CA LEU A 766 3.29 -38.70 9.95
C LEU A 766 3.49 -37.71 8.80
N ALA A 767 2.48 -37.54 7.95
CA ALA A 767 2.52 -36.60 6.83
C ALA A 767 2.75 -35.16 7.31
N SER A 768 2.05 -34.71 8.35
CA SER A 768 2.20 -33.35 8.87
C SER A 768 3.55 -33.07 9.53
N ARG A 769 4.23 -34.08 10.10
CA ARG A 769 5.61 -33.96 10.59
C ARG A 769 6.66 -33.97 9.48
N SER A 770 6.28 -34.46 8.30
CA SER A 770 7.16 -34.56 7.14
C SER A 770 7.22 -33.31 6.27
N ILE A 771 6.57 -32.22 6.68
CA ILE A 771 6.65 -30.91 6.02
C ILE A 771 8.09 -30.41 6.10
N TRP A 772 8.68 -30.19 4.93
CA TRP A 772 10.05 -29.70 4.77
C TRP A 772 10.10 -28.19 4.60
N ALA A 773 9.24 -27.62 3.75
CA ALA A 773 9.24 -26.20 3.44
C ALA A 773 7.89 -25.75 2.87
N PHE A 774 7.62 -24.45 3.00
CA PHE A 774 6.57 -23.76 2.29
C PHE A 774 7.19 -22.96 1.13
N GLY A 775 6.71 -23.13 -0.10
CA GLY A 775 7.32 -22.54 -1.30
C GLY A 775 6.49 -21.40 -1.89
N PRO A 776 7.08 -20.37 -2.51
CA PRO A 776 8.50 -20.27 -2.86
C PRO A 776 9.45 -19.80 -1.75
N ASP A 777 9.09 -18.83 -0.91
CA ASP A 777 10.07 -18.12 -0.06
C ASP A 777 9.92 -18.44 1.44
N GLY A 778 9.65 -19.69 1.80
CA GLY A 778 9.43 -20.11 3.20
C GLY A 778 8.05 -19.74 3.76
N ASN A 779 7.34 -18.81 3.12
CA ASN A 779 5.99 -18.37 3.51
C ASN A 779 4.92 -18.53 2.43
N GLY A 780 5.20 -19.30 1.37
CA GLY A 780 4.30 -19.39 0.22
C GLY A 780 3.23 -20.49 0.31
N PRO A 781 2.21 -20.44 -0.55
CA PRO A 781 1.01 -21.28 -0.50
C PRO A 781 1.21 -22.68 -1.14
N ASN A 782 2.42 -23.24 -1.03
CA ASN A 782 2.78 -24.56 -1.54
C ASN A 782 3.54 -25.33 -0.48
N ILE A 783 3.41 -26.66 -0.46
CA ILE A 783 4.02 -27.51 0.57
C ILE A 783 4.92 -28.56 -0.07
N LEU A 784 6.15 -28.66 0.43
CA LEU A 784 7.05 -29.77 0.15
C LEU A 784 6.99 -30.80 1.29
N LEU A 785 6.62 -32.04 0.96
CA LEU A 785 6.54 -33.17 1.88
C LEU A 785 7.61 -34.21 1.58
N ASN A 786 8.17 -34.79 2.64
CA ASN A 786 9.00 -35.99 2.53
C ASN A 786 8.18 -37.25 2.84
N ASP A 787 7.72 -37.93 1.79
CA ASP A 787 6.94 -39.17 1.88
C ASP A 787 7.81 -40.40 1.53
N THR A 788 9.10 -40.35 1.88
CA THR A 788 10.03 -41.47 1.68
C THR A 788 9.93 -42.47 2.82
N LEU A 789 10.00 -43.76 2.48
CA LEU A 789 10.12 -44.83 3.47
C LEU A 789 11.58 -45.01 3.90
N PRO A 790 11.88 -45.22 5.19
CA PRO A 790 13.24 -45.47 5.66
C PRO A 790 13.86 -46.75 5.07
N SER A 791 13.06 -47.67 4.53
CA SER A 791 13.51 -48.87 3.82
C SER A 791 14.09 -48.56 2.45
N ASP A 792 13.64 -47.46 1.83
CA ASP A 792 13.86 -47.17 0.41
C ASP A 792 14.94 -46.11 0.23
N VAL A 793 15.10 -45.21 1.20
CA VAL A 793 16.08 -44.11 1.16
C VAL A 793 16.86 -44.00 2.46
N ASP A 794 18.18 -43.87 2.35
CA ASP A 794 19.05 -43.56 3.48
C ASP A 794 18.82 -42.11 3.96
N LYS A 795 18.17 -41.99 5.12
CA LYS A 795 17.81 -40.69 5.72
C LYS A 795 19.02 -39.78 5.96
N VAL A 796 20.18 -40.32 6.31
CA VAL A 796 21.37 -39.50 6.59
C VAL A 796 21.85 -38.84 5.31
N LYS A 797 21.82 -39.57 4.19
CA LYS A 797 22.19 -39.03 2.87
C LYS A 797 21.17 -38.01 2.39
N LEU A 798 19.89 -38.29 2.61
CA LEU A 798 18.79 -37.42 2.20
C LEU A 798 18.79 -36.09 2.97
N ASP A 799 18.97 -36.14 4.30
CA ASP A 799 19.06 -34.95 5.13
C ASP A 799 20.26 -34.07 4.75
N GLY A 800 21.36 -34.69 4.29
CA GLY A 800 22.54 -33.98 3.79
C GLY A 800 22.31 -33.17 2.50
N ILE A 801 21.27 -33.48 1.72
CA ILE A 801 20.93 -32.74 0.49
C ILE A 801 19.62 -31.95 0.60
N LYS A 802 18.97 -31.97 1.76
CA LYS A 802 17.66 -31.35 2.03
C LYS A 802 17.62 -29.87 1.62
N HIS A 803 18.63 -29.08 1.99
CA HIS A 803 18.67 -27.65 1.67
C HIS A 803 18.71 -27.38 0.16
N SER A 804 19.45 -28.18 -0.61
CA SER A 804 19.51 -28.04 -2.07
C SER A 804 18.19 -28.41 -2.74
N ILE A 805 17.46 -29.41 -2.21
CA ILE A 805 16.12 -29.76 -2.69
C ILE A 805 15.15 -28.62 -2.40
N ILE A 806 15.16 -28.08 -1.17
CA ILE A 806 14.29 -26.95 -0.79
C ILE A 806 14.58 -25.74 -1.68
N GLN A 807 15.85 -25.38 -1.91
CA GLN A 807 16.20 -24.28 -2.81
C GLN A 807 15.70 -24.49 -4.25
N GLY A 808 15.87 -25.69 -4.80
CA GLY A 808 15.35 -26.02 -6.14
C GLY A 808 13.82 -25.97 -6.22
N PHE A 809 13.14 -26.47 -5.19
CA PHE A 809 11.68 -26.41 -5.05
C PHE A 809 11.17 -24.96 -4.92
N SER A 810 11.81 -24.15 -4.06
CA SER A 810 11.53 -22.74 -3.87
C SER A 810 11.67 -21.95 -5.17
N TRP A 811 12.76 -22.18 -5.90
CA TRP A 811 12.98 -21.58 -7.22
C TRP A 811 11.89 -22.00 -8.22
N ALA A 812 11.60 -23.31 -8.30
CA ALA A 812 10.53 -23.82 -9.15
C ALA A 812 9.17 -23.16 -8.85
N CYS A 813 8.80 -23.02 -7.58
CA CYS A 813 7.54 -22.40 -7.18
C CYS A 813 7.49 -20.89 -7.46
N ARG A 814 8.63 -20.21 -7.56
CA ARG A 814 8.69 -18.76 -7.81
C ARG A 814 8.39 -18.42 -9.27
N GLU A 815 8.87 -19.26 -10.18
CA GLU A 815 8.72 -19.08 -11.62
C GLU A 815 7.61 -19.94 -12.19
N GLY A 816 7.45 -21.21 -11.86
CA GLY A 816 6.43 -22.05 -12.52
C GLY A 816 6.74 -22.37 -14.00
N PRO A 817 6.25 -23.50 -14.53
CA PRO A 817 6.60 -23.95 -15.88
C PRO A 817 5.70 -23.42 -17.03
N LEU A 818 4.50 -22.88 -16.76
CA LEU A 818 3.58 -22.49 -17.84
C LEU A 818 3.86 -21.11 -18.41
N ILE A 819 4.03 -20.11 -17.55
CA ILE A 819 4.14 -18.69 -17.93
C ILE A 819 5.19 -17.95 -17.13
N GLU A 820 6.04 -18.65 -16.38
CA GLU A 820 7.01 -18.03 -15.46
C GLU A 820 6.33 -17.12 -14.39
N GLU A 821 5.15 -17.52 -13.90
CA GLU A 821 4.53 -16.95 -12.70
C GLU A 821 4.38 -17.99 -11.56
N PRO A 822 4.27 -17.55 -10.30
CA PRO A 822 4.36 -18.46 -9.17
C PRO A 822 3.33 -19.59 -9.18
N ILE A 823 3.79 -20.76 -8.74
CA ILE A 823 2.94 -21.89 -8.43
C ILE A 823 2.16 -21.60 -7.15
N ARG A 824 0.90 -22.04 -7.09
CA ARG A 824 0.02 -21.86 -5.95
C ARG A 824 -0.87 -23.09 -5.72
N ASN A 825 -1.14 -23.38 -4.44
CA ASN A 825 -2.07 -24.42 -4.01
C ASN A 825 -1.63 -25.84 -4.44
N VAL A 826 -0.32 -26.11 -4.39
CA VAL A 826 0.26 -27.40 -4.78
C VAL A 826 1.06 -28.03 -3.65
N LYS A 827 0.85 -29.34 -3.47
CA LYS A 827 1.55 -30.20 -2.53
C LYS A 827 2.48 -31.13 -3.31
N PHE A 828 3.78 -30.94 -3.14
CA PHE A 828 4.81 -31.79 -3.76
C PHE A 828 5.29 -32.83 -2.75
N LYS A 829 5.26 -34.11 -3.14
CA LYS A 829 5.72 -35.22 -2.29
C LYS A 829 6.97 -35.83 -2.90
N LEU A 830 8.05 -35.83 -2.11
CA LEU A 830 9.25 -36.60 -2.41
C LEU A 830 9.01 -38.05 -2.02
N LEU A 831 8.97 -38.95 -3.01
CA LEU A 831 8.69 -40.37 -2.81
C LEU A 831 9.95 -41.21 -2.64
N GLY A 832 11.05 -40.78 -3.26
CA GLY A 832 12.31 -41.51 -3.27
C GLY A 832 13.47 -40.63 -3.70
N ALA A 833 14.70 -41.06 -3.38
CA ALA A 833 15.91 -40.45 -3.89
C ALA A 833 17.04 -41.47 -3.98
N ASP A 834 17.62 -41.63 -5.17
CA ASP A 834 18.87 -42.35 -5.36
C ASP A 834 20.01 -41.35 -5.16
N ILE A 835 20.86 -41.55 -4.14
CA ILE A 835 21.88 -40.57 -3.75
C ILE A 835 23.26 -41.23 -3.77
N ALA A 836 24.19 -40.64 -4.51
CA ALA A 836 25.58 -41.10 -4.63
C ALA A 836 26.29 -41.16 -3.27
N ASP A 837 27.20 -42.11 -3.01
CA ASP A 837 27.90 -42.19 -1.72
C ASP A 837 28.86 -41.03 -1.45
N GLU A 838 29.55 -40.55 -2.49
CA GLU A 838 30.57 -39.51 -2.37
C GLU A 838 29.96 -38.11 -2.29
N MET A 839 30.41 -37.32 -1.31
CA MET A 839 29.93 -35.95 -1.09
C MET A 839 30.28 -35.00 -2.24
N SER A 840 31.38 -35.25 -2.95
CA SER A 840 31.81 -34.54 -4.16
C SER A 840 30.81 -34.65 -5.32
N MET A 841 29.98 -35.69 -5.34
CA MET A 841 28.95 -35.93 -6.37
C MET A 841 27.58 -35.36 -6.00
N ARG A 842 27.47 -34.69 -4.84
CA ARG A 842 26.23 -34.10 -4.29
C ARG A 842 26.30 -32.57 -4.24
N THR A 843 26.91 -31.94 -5.25
CA THR A 843 27.09 -30.49 -5.22
C THR A 843 25.75 -29.76 -5.41
N PRO A 844 25.53 -28.62 -4.73
CA PRO A 844 24.30 -27.82 -4.88
C PRO A 844 24.02 -27.44 -6.34
N GLY A 845 25.06 -27.10 -7.11
CA GLY A 845 24.92 -26.76 -8.53
C GLY A 845 24.37 -27.88 -9.43
N GLN A 846 24.42 -29.14 -8.98
CA GLN A 846 23.80 -30.26 -9.69
C GLN A 846 22.41 -30.59 -9.14
N LEU A 847 22.25 -30.53 -7.81
CA LEU A 847 21.01 -30.92 -7.14
C LEU A 847 19.89 -29.89 -7.30
N ILE A 848 20.20 -28.60 -7.21
CA ILE A 848 19.20 -27.52 -7.29
C ILE A 848 18.48 -27.53 -8.65
N PRO A 849 19.17 -27.57 -9.81
CA PRO A 849 18.48 -27.66 -11.11
C PRO A 849 17.69 -28.97 -11.27
N THR A 850 18.20 -30.08 -10.71
CA THR A 850 17.52 -31.39 -10.77
C THR A 850 16.22 -31.37 -9.97
N ALA A 851 16.25 -30.80 -8.76
CA ALA A 851 15.07 -30.59 -7.93
C ALA A 851 14.05 -29.65 -8.61
N ARG A 852 14.51 -28.59 -9.28
CA ARG A 852 13.65 -27.70 -10.08
C ARG A 852 12.98 -28.46 -11.23
N ARG A 853 13.73 -29.24 -12.02
CA ARG A 853 13.19 -30.01 -13.15
C ARG A 853 12.17 -31.05 -12.73
N VAL A 854 12.43 -31.83 -11.68
CA VAL A 854 11.45 -32.84 -11.21
C VAL A 854 10.17 -32.18 -10.66
N THR A 855 10.28 -31.00 -10.05
CA THR A 855 9.12 -30.20 -9.61
C THR A 855 8.27 -29.77 -10.81
N TYR A 856 8.88 -29.28 -11.89
CA TYR A 856 8.15 -28.95 -13.12
C TYR A 856 7.57 -30.16 -13.83
N ALA A 857 8.31 -31.25 -13.92
CA ALA A 857 7.84 -32.50 -14.54
C ALA A 857 6.60 -33.05 -13.82
N SER A 858 6.62 -33.08 -12.49
CA SER A 858 5.48 -33.52 -11.68
C SER A 858 4.28 -32.57 -11.79
N PHE A 859 4.52 -31.26 -11.86
CA PHE A 859 3.46 -30.27 -12.08
C PHE A 859 2.78 -30.40 -13.45
N LEU A 860 3.56 -30.57 -14.53
CA LEU A 860 3.03 -30.65 -15.90
C LEU A 860 2.22 -31.93 -16.16
N LEU A 861 2.51 -33.03 -15.46
CA LEU A 861 1.72 -34.27 -15.53
C LEU A 861 0.48 -34.29 -14.62
N ALA A 862 0.25 -33.23 -13.85
CA ALA A 862 -0.82 -33.12 -12.87
C ALA A 862 -1.98 -32.23 -13.34
N THR A 863 -2.28 -32.19 -14.66
CA THR A 863 -3.36 -31.35 -15.25
C THR A 863 -3.26 -29.86 -14.86
N PRO A 864 -2.23 -29.16 -15.36
CA PRO A 864 -1.95 -27.79 -14.95
C PRO A 864 -3.05 -26.79 -15.39
N ARG A 865 -3.29 -25.77 -14.56
CA ARG A 865 -4.27 -24.70 -14.76
C ARG A 865 -3.67 -23.35 -14.40
N LEU A 866 -4.20 -22.29 -15.01
CA LEU A 866 -3.92 -20.92 -14.59
C LEU A 866 -4.93 -20.48 -13.54
N MET A 867 -4.49 -19.65 -12.61
CA MET A 867 -5.36 -18.93 -11.68
C MET A 867 -5.30 -17.42 -11.96
N GLU A 868 -6.46 -16.79 -12.04
CA GLU A 868 -6.62 -15.35 -12.12
C GLU A 868 -6.87 -14.75 -10.72
N PRO A 869 -6.39 -13.53 -10.46
CA PRO A 869 -6.73 -12.83 -9.23
C PRO A 869 -8.17 -12.32 -9.30
N ILE A 870 -8.92 -12.57 -8.23
CA ILE A 870 -10.27 -12.06 -8.02
C ILE A 870 -10.20 -10.89 -7.06
N VAL A 871 -10.84 -9.80 -7.45
CA VAL A 871 -11.02 -8.63 -6.60
C VAL A 871 -12.40 -8.63 -5.98
N PHE A 872 -12.43 -8.26 -4.70
CA PHE A 872 -13.64 -7.91 -3.98
C PHE A 872 -13.96 -6.43 -4.22
N SER A 873 -15.20 -6.14 -4.56
CA SER A 873 -15.71 -4.78 -4.71
C SER A 873 -16.82 -4.51 -3.70
N GLU A 874 -16.59 -3.53 -2.82
CA GLU A 874 -17.60 -2.97 -1.93
C GLU A 874 -18.18 -1.72 -2.59
N ILE A 875 -19.47 -1.78 -2.95
CA ILE A 875 -20.13 -0.74 -3.72
C ILE A 875 -21.21 -0.08 -2.86
N HIS A 876 -21.12 1.23 -2.67
CA HIS A 876 -22.14 2.03 -2.01
C HIS A 876 -22.97 2.77 -3.04
N CYS A 877 -24.29 2.66 -2.94
CA CYS A 877 -25.20 3.27 -3.89
C CYS A 877 -26.59 3.53 -3.29
N PRO A 878 -27.38 4.45 -3.87
CA PRO A 878 -28.81 4.52 -3.59
C PRO A 878 -29.55 3.27 -4.09
N ALA A 879 -30.71 2.98 -3.50
CA ALA A 879 -31.54 1.82 -3.87
C ALA A 879 -31.84 1.73 -5.38
N ASP A 880 -32.04 2.87 -6.03
CA ASP A 880 -32.41 2.95 -7.46
C ASP A 880 -31.29 2.48 -8.39
N CYS A 881 -30.03 2.58 -7.95
CA CYS A 881 -28.86 2.22 -8.75
C CYS A 881 -28.52 0.73 -8.72
N VAL A 882 -29.07 -0.05 -7.77
CA VAL A 882 -28.68 -1.46 -7.55
C VAL A 882 -28.85 -2.29 -8.83
N SER A 883 -29.97 -2.16 -9.54
CA SER A 883 -30.22 -2.93 -10.78
C SER A 883 -29.20 -2.64 -11.90
N SER A 884 -28.77 -1.38 -12.03
CA SER A 884 -27.74 -0.97 -12.99
C SER A 884 -26.39 -1.60 -12.65
N ILE A 885 -26.07 -1.73 -11.37
CA ILE A 885 -24.82 -2.34 -10.88
C ILE A 885 -24.77 -3.82 -11.23
N TYR A 886 -25.86 -4.56 -11.04
CA TYR A 886 -25.94 -5.98 -11.45
C TYR A 886 -25.70 -6.15 -12.95
N THR A 887 -26.28 -5.25 -13.75
CA THR A 887 -26.10 -5.28 -15.21
C THR A 887 -24.66 -5.02 -15.61
N LEU A 888 -23.98 -4.09 -14.94
CA LEU A 888 -22.57 -3.78 -15.19
C LEU A 888 -21.64 -4.93 -14.77
N LEU A 889 -21.85 -5.48 -13.58
CA LEU A 889 -21.08 -6.63 -13.07
C LEU A 889 -21.23 -7.85 -13.98
N ALA A 890 -22.44 -8.16 -14.44
CA ALA A 890 -22.69 -9.29 -15.32
C ALA A 890 -21.91 -9.19 -16.65
N ARG A 891 -21.64 -7.99 -17.15
CA ARG A 891 -20.81 -7.77 -18.36
C ARG A 891 -19.33 -8.04 -18.13
N ARG A 892 -18.88 -8.01 -16.88
CA ARG A 892 -17.47 -8.12 -16.45
C ARG A 892 -17.22 -9.39 -15.63
N ARG A 893 -17.98 -10.47 -15.92
CA ARG A 893 -17.94 -11.76 -15.19
C ARG A 893 -18.09 -11.62 -13.66
N GLY A 894 -18.67 -10.52 -13.20
CA GLY A 894 -18.85 -10.22 -11.79
C GLY A 894 -20.03 -11.00 -11.19
N HIS A 895 -19.84 -11.45 -9.95
CA HIS A 895 -20.83 -12.16 -9.16
C HIS A 895 -21.15 -11.38 -7.89
N VAL A 896 -22.42 -11.01 -7.70
CA VAL A 896 -22.87 -10.34 -6.48
C VAL A 896 -23.02 -11.37 -5.36
N LEU A 897 -22.34 -11.14 -4.24
CA LEU A 897 -22.40 -11.98 -3.05
C LEU A 897 -23.63 -11.68 -2.22
N ARG A 898 -23.85 -10.39 -1.95
CA ARG A 898 -24.97 -9.88 -1.17
C ARG A 898 -25.17 -8.41 -1.45
N ASP A 899 -26.41 -7.98 -1.38
CA ASP A 899 -26.83 -6.58 -1.32
C ASP A 899 -27.62 -6.37 -0.03
N MET A 900 -27.29 -5.32 0.72
CA MET A 900 -27.93 -5.05 2.01
C MET A 900 -28.15 -3.53 2.16
N PRO A 901 -29.33 -3.11 2.67
CA PRO A 901 -29.53 -1.72 3.04
C PRO A 901 -28.64 -1.38 4.25
N LYS A 902 -27.93 -0.24 4.20
CA LYS A 902 -27.11 0.22 5.33
C LYS A 902 -28.03 0.82 6.39
N PRO A 903 -28.11 0.25 7.62
CA PRO A 903 -29.12 0.60 8.60
C PRO A 903 -29.12 2.09 8.96
N GLY A 904 -30.30 2.72 8.99
CA GLY A 904 -30.45 4.13 9.34
C GLY A 904 -29.94 5.12 8.27
N THR A 905 -29.69 4.67 7.04
CA THR A 905 -29.32 5.52 5.90
C THR A 905 -30.12 5.12 4.66
N PRO A 906 -30.21 5.98 3.63
CA PRO A 906 -30.87 5.62 2.35
C PRO A 906 -29.98 4.77 1.42
N PHE A 907 -28.75 4.44 1.84
CA PHE A 907 -27.78 3.73 1.01
C PHE A 907 -27.91 2.21 1.12
N TYR A 908 -27.51 1.55 0.04
CA TYR A 908 -27.26 0.12 -0.05
C TYR A 908 -25.77 -0.12 -0.20
N THR A 909 -25.31 -1.23 0.39
CA THR A 909 -23.98 -1.76 0.16
C THR A 909 -24.12 -3.07 -0.63
N VAL A 910 -23.46 -3.14 -1.78
CA VAL A 910 -23.42 -4.32 -2.65
C VAL A 910 -22.00 -4.88 -2.61
N HIS A 911 -21.87 -6.14 -2.20
CA HIS A 911 -20.61 -6.86 -2.18
C HIS A 911 -20.54 -7.75 -3.41
N ALA A 912 -19.49 -7.62 -4.21
CA ALA A 912 -19.32 -8.41 -5.43
C ALA A 912 -17.88 -8.89 -5.59
N TYR A 913 -17.73 -10.05 -6.25
CA TYR A 913 -16.46 -10.48 -6.79
C TYR A 913 -16.43 -10.24 -8.29
N LEU A 914 -15.27 -9.83 -8.80
CA LEU A 914 -15.00 -9.80 -10.23
C LEU A 914 -13.54 -10.15 -10.49
N PRO A 915 -13.21 -10.77 -11.64
CA PRO A 915 -11.82 -10.98 -12.03
C PRO A 915 -11.10 -9.64 -12.18
N ALA A 916 -9.87 -9.54 -11.68
CA ALA A 916 -9.09 -8.30 -11.71
C ALA A 916 -8.83 -7.81 -13.14
N ILE A 917 -8.70 -8.72 -14.11
CA ILE A 917 -8.54 -8.34 -15.52
C ILE A 917 -9.79 -7.64 -16.07
N ASP A 918 -10.97 -7.99 -15.54
CA ASP A 918 -12.24 -7.36 -15.90
C ASP A 918 -12.59 -6.20 -14.98
N SER A 919 -11.77 -5.87 -13.97
CA SER A 919 -11.98 -4.74 -13.09
C SER A 919 -11.45 -3.42 -13.66
N PHE A 920 -10.62 -3.47 -14.70
CA PHE A 920 -10.05 -2.26 -15.32
C PHE A 920 -11.12 -1.27 -15.77
N GLY A 921 -11.09 -0.07 -15.18
CA GLY A 921 -12.06 0.99 -15.45
C GLY A 921 -13.46 0.75 -14.86
N PHE A 922 -13.64 -0.29 -14.02
CA PHE A 922 -14.92 -0.64 -13.42
C PHE A 922 -15.49 0.51 -12.58
N GLU A 923 -14.66 1.18 -11.78
CA GLU A 923 -15.09 2.33 -10.97
C GLU A 923 -15.59 3.47 -11.86
N THR A 924 -14.88 3.76 -12.95
CA THR A 924 -15.23 4.82 -13.89
C THR A 924 -16.56 4.52 -14.58
N ASP A 925 -16.72 3.30 -15.10
CA ASP A 925 -17.98 2.85 -15.68
C ASP A 925 -19.12 2.92 -14.66
N LEU A 926 -18.91 2.41 -13.45
CA LEU A 926 -19.90 2.43 -12.37
C LEU A 926 -20.39 3.85 -12.11
N ARG A 927 -19.48 4.81 -11.99
CA ARG A 927 -19.83 6.23 -11.81
C ARG A 927 -20.57 6.78 -13.02
N ILE A 928 -20.14 6.49 -14.25
CA ILE A 928 -20.83 6.96 -15.47
C ILE A 928 -22.26 6.42 -15.54
N TYR A 929 -22.44 5.10 -15.37
CA TYR A 929 -23.75 4.43 -15.44
C TYR A 929 -24.70 4.87 -14.33
N THR A 930 -24.19 5.33 -13.20
CA THR A 930 -24.98 5.79 -12.05
C THR A 930 -25.00 7.31 -11.89
N SER A 931 -24.49 8.07 -12.89
CA SER A 931 -24.38 9.54 -12.82
C SER A 931 -23.62 10.04 -11.57
N GLY A 932 -22.62 9.28 -11.13
CA GLY A 932 -21.77 9.56 -9.97
C GLY A 932 -22.39 9.24 -8.63
N GLN A 933 -23.57 8.60 -8.58
CA GLN A 933 -24.26 8.27 -7.33
C GLN A 933 -23.71 7.03 -6.64
N ALA A 934 -23.17 6.07 -7.40
CA ALA A 934 -22.51 4.90 -6.84
C ALA A 934 -21.00 5.12 -6.76
N PHE A 935 -20.40 4.56 -5.72
CA PHE A 935 -18.97 4.55 -5.47
C PHE A 935 -18.54 3.14 -5.09
N CYS A 936 -17.34 2.72 -5.49
CA CYS A 936 -16.81 1.42 -5.12
C CYS A 936 -15.37 1.49 -4.66
N LEU A 937 -15.01 0.59 -3.74
CA LEU A 937 -13.63 0.25 -3.41
C LEU A 937 -13.37 -1.17 -3.89
N THR A 938 -12.29 -1.35 -4.64
CA THR A 938 -11.93 -2.65 -5.23
C THR A 938 -10.58 -3.08 -4.67
N MET A 939 -10.49 -4.30 -4.17
CA MET A 939 -9.32 -4.83 -3.48
C MET A 939 -9.08 -6.29 -3.82
N PHE A 940 -7.81 -6.71 -3.88
CA PHE A 940 -7.49 -8.11 -4.10
C PHE A 940 -7.94 -8.97 -2.91
N ASP A 941 -8.60 -10.09 -3.20
CA ASP A 941 -9.17 -10.99 -2.19
C ASP A 941 -8.56 -12.39 -2.28
N HIS A 942 -8.73 -13.08 -3.41
CA HIS A 942 -8.25 -14.46 -3.58
C HIS A 942 -7.96 -14.81 -5.04
N TRP A 943 -7.39 -15.98 -5.25
CA TRP A 943 -7.11 -16.55 -6.57
C TRP A 943 -8.19 -17.55 -6.96
N ASN A 944 -8.64 -17.51 -8.21
CA ASN A 944 -9.59 -18.49 -8.76
C ASN A 944 -9.06 -19.09 -10.06
N ILE A 945 -9.47 -20.32 -10.37
CA ILE A 945 -9.04 -21.02 -11.58
C ILE A 945 -9.66 -20.35 -12.80
N VAL A 946 -8.82 -20.05 -13.80
CA VAL A 946 -9.27 -19.53 -15.09
C VAL A 946 -10.07 -20.63 -15.80
N PRO A 947 -11.28 -20.35 -16.29
CA PRO A 947 -12.04 -21.33 -17.07
C PRO A 947 -11.30 -21.75 -18.35
N GLY A 948 -11.28 -23.06 -18.61
CA GLY A 948 -10.61 -23.66 -19.77
C GLY A 948 -9.33 -24.41 -19.43
N ASP A 949 -8.72 -24.98 -20.47
CA ASP A 949 -7.43 -25.67 -20.36
C ASP A 949 -6.34 -24.83 -21.06
N PRO A 950 -5.27 -24.42 -20.35
CA PRO A 950 -4.19 -23.66 -20.99
C PRO A 950 -3.43 -24.47 -22.05
N LEU A 951 -3.38 -25.81 -21.94
CA LEU A 951 -2.61 -26.68 -22.83
C LEU A 951 -3.42 -27.22 -24.02
N ASP A 952 -4.69 -26.84 -24.17
CA ASP A 952 -5.52 -27.29 -25.28
C ASP A 952 -5.14 -26.59 -26.60
N LYS A 953 -4.46 -27.34 -27.47
CA LYS A 953 -4.03 -26.88 -28.80
C LYS A 953 -5.14 -26.90 -29.85
N SER A 954 -6.30 -27.51 -29.56
CA SER A 954 -7.42 -27.55 -30.49
C SER A 954 -8.11 -26.19 -30.64
N ILE A 955 -7.92 -25.30 -29.65
CA ILE A 955 -8.50 -23.96 -29.61
C ILE A 955 -7.71 -23.02 -30.52
N VAL A 956 -8.38 -22.47 -31.54
CA VAL A 956 -7.84 -21.41 -32.39
C VAL A 956 -8.35 -20.06 -31.89
N LEU A 957 -7.42 -19.20 -31.48
CA LEU A 957 -7.72 -17.84 -31.03
C LEU A 957 -7.57 -16.87 -32.19
N LYS A 958 -8.47 -15.89 -32.26
CA LYS A 958 -8.37 -14.81 -33.22
C LYS A 958 -7.66 -13.61 -32.60
N PRO A 959 -6.80 -12.89 -33.35
CA PRO A 959 -6.23 -11.63 -32.88
C PRO A 959 -7.32 -10.61 -32.60
N LEU A 960 -7.15 -9.81 -31.53
CA LEU A 960 -7.98 -8.66 -31.15
C LEU A 960 -9.46 -8.95 -30.82
N GLU A 961 -9.95 -10.19 -30.92
CA GLU A 961 -11.26 -10.60 -30.40
C GLU A 961 -11.09 -11.20 -29.00
N PRO A 962 -11.92 -10.82 -28.00
CA PRO A 962 -11.89 -11.46 -26.68
C PRO A 962 -12.35 -12.91 -26.79
N ALA A 963 -11.62 -13.85 -26.17
CA ALA A 963 -12.02 -15.25 -26.25
C ALA A 963 -13.31 -15.52 -25.44
N PRO A 964 -14.12 -16.49 -25.87
CA PRO A 964 -15.21 -17.01 -25.04
C PRO A 964 -14.68 -17.57 -23.71
N VAL A 965 -15.50 -17.54 -22.67
CA VAL A 965 -15.13 -17.96 -21.30
C VAL A 965 -14.39 -19.31 -21.24
N PRO A 966 -14.83 -20.39 -21.93
CA PRO A 966 -14.15 -21.68 -21.87
C PRO A 966 -12.73 -21.71 -22.46
N HIS A 967 -12.34 -20.69 -23.23
CA HIS A 967 -11.06 -20.62 -23.94
C HIS A 967 -10.08 -19.62 -23.32
N LEU A 968 -10.48 -18.92 -22.24
CA LEU A 968 -9.69 -17.85 -21.61
C LEU A 968 -8.33 -18.35 -21.12
N ALA A 969 -8.26 -19.55 -20.53
CA ALA A 969 -7.00 -20.11 -20.05
C ALA A 969 -5.94 -20.22 -21.16
N ARG A 970 -6.35 -20.65 -22.36
CA ARG A 970 -5.45 -20.74 -23.54
C ARG A 970 -5.04 -19.35 -24.03
N GLU A 971 -5.98 -18.39 -24.05
CA GLU A 971 -5.69 -17.00 -24.42
C GLU A 971 -4.68 -16.35 -23.49
N PHE A 972 -4.88 -16.47 -22.18
CA PHE A 972 -3.98 -15.89 -21.19
C PHE A 972 -2.61 -16.56 -21.20
N LEU A 973 -2.54 -17.88 -21.41
CA LEU A 973 -1.27 -18.59 -21.58
C LEU A 973 -0.48 -18.00 -22.75
N LEU A 974 -1.07 -17.99 -23.95
CA LEU A 974 -0.38 -17.59 -25.17
C LEU A 974 0.02 -16.11 -25.16
N LYS A 975 -0.87 -15.21 -24.72
CA LYS A 975 -0.56 -13.78 -24.63
C LYS A 975 0.56 -13.51 -23.63
N THR A 976 0.54 -14.17 -22.47
CA THR A 976 1.57 -13.97 -21.44
C THR A 976 2.92 -14.52 -21.90
N ARG A 977 2.95 -15.72 -22.50
CA ARG A 977 4.19 -16.31 -23.03
C ARG A 977 4.79 -15.45 -24.13
N LYS A 978 3.97 -14.99 -25.08
CA LYS A 978 4.40 -14.09 -26.16
C LYS A 978 5.02 -12.81 -25.61
N ARG A 979 4.42 -12.20 -24.59
CA ARG A 979 4.94 -10.97 -23.99
C ARG A 979 6.29 -11.19 -23.27
N LYS A 980 6.41 -12.31 -22.56
CA LYS A 980 7.67 -12.68 -21.90
C LYS A 980 8.78 -13.12 -22.86
N GLY A 981 8.48 -13.29 -24.16
CA GLY A 981 9.43 -13.82 -25.14
C GLY A 981 9.59 -15.34 -25.09
N LEU A 982 8.68 -16.05 -24.42
CA LEU A 982 8.68 -17.51 -24.32
C LEU A 982 8.09 -18.14 -25.59
N THR A 983 8.49 -19.38 -25.90
CA THR A 983 7.90 -20.16 -27.00
C THR A 983 6.40 -20.34 -26.80
N GLU A 984 5.58 -20.32 -27.86
CA GLU A 984 4.12 -20.43 -27.71
C GLU A 984 3.68 -21.73 -27.02
N ASP A 985 4.36 -22.84 -27.34
CA ASP A 985 4.10 -24.12 -26.73
C ASP A 985 4.98 -24.37 -25.51
N VAL A 986 4.36 -24.92 -24.46
CA VAL A 986 5.05 -25.51 -23.30
C VAL A 986 5.56 -26.87 -23.72
N SER A 987 6.87 -26.99 -23.97
CA SER A 987 7.47 -28.27 -24.35
C SER A 987 7.62 -29.16 -23.13
N LEU A 988 6.82 -30.23 -23.05
CA LEU A 988 6.97 -31.30 -22.07
C LEU A 988 8.43 -31.83 -22.07
N ASN A 989 8.97 -32.10 -23.26
CA ASN A 989 10.32 -32.65 -23.46
C ASN A 989 11.47 -31.80 -22.89
N ALA A 990 11.26 -30.52 -22.56
CA ALA A 990 12.32 -29.68 -21.97
C ALA A 990 12.64 -30.06 -20.52
N PHE A 991 11.72 -30.73 -19.81
CA PHE A 991 11.84 -31.02 -18.39
C PHE A 991 11.91 -32.51 -18.05
N PHE A 992 11.67 -33.40 -19.02
CA PHE A 992 11.83 -34.84 -18.88
C PHE A 992 13.20 -35.28 -19.37
N ASP A 993 13.88 -36.15 -18.61
CA ASP A 993 15.09 -36.82 -19.09
C ASP A 993 14.71 -37.93 -20.09
N ASP A 994 15.54 -38.22 -21.10
CA ASP A 994 15.28 -39.26 -22.12
C ASP A 994 14.87 -40.64 -21.54
N PRO A 995 15.46 -41.12 -20.42
CA PRO A 995 15.01 -42.34 -19.77
C PRO A 995 13.58 -42.24 -19.25
N MET A 996 13.17 -41.09 -18.72
CA MET A 996 11.81 -40.89 -18.22
C MET A 996 10.79 -40.81 -19.36
N LEU A 997 11.15 -40.19 -20.49
CA LEU A 997 10.30 -40.21 -21.69
C LEU A 997 10.09 -41.63 -22.21
N SER A 998 11.14 -42.45 -22.18
CA SER A 998 11.06 -43.86 -22.56
C SER A 998 10.15 -44.65 -21.60
N ASP A 999 10.33 -44.48 -20.29
CA ASP A 999 9.46 -45.10 -19.28
C ASP A 999 7.99 -44.64 -19.40
N LEU A 1000 7.75 -43.36 -19.72
CA LEU A 1000 6.40 -42.84 -19.95
C LEU A 1000 5.74 -43.49 -21.17
N VAL A 1001 6.49 -43.68 -22.26
CA VAL A 1001 5.99 -44.35 -23.47
C VAL A 1001 5.68 -45.82 -23.18
N GLU A 1002 6.56 -46.54 -22.48
CA GLU A 1002 6.33 -47.94 -22.08
C GLU A 1002 5.10 -48.07 -21.16
N ASN A 1003 4.95 -47.18 -20.17
CA ASN A 1003 3.79 -47.20 -19.27
C ASN A 1003 2.47 -46.80 -19.97
N LEU A 1004 2.52 -45.95 -21.00
CA LEU A 1004 1.35 -45.61 -21.82
C LEU A 1004 0.97 -46.74 -22.77
N GLU A 1005 1.94 -47.52 -23.27
CA GLU A 1005 1.70 -48.74 -24.05
C GLU A 1005 1.10 -49.87 -23.21
N GLU A 1006 1.40 -49.97 -21.90
CA GLU A 1006 0.74 -50.93 -21.00
C GLU A 1006 -0.69 -50.51 -20.58
N PHE A 1007 -1.04 -49.23 -20.70
CA PHE A 1007 -2.38 -48.70 -20.37
C PHE A 1007 -3.39 -48.77 -21.54
N HIS A 1008 -2.92 -48.98 -22.77
CA HIS A 1008 -3.72 -49.16 -23.99
C HIS A 1008 -3.84 -50.64 -24.37
#